data_AF-A0A8H4ZWG4-F1
#
_entry.id   AF-A0A8H4ZWG4-F1
#
_cell.length_a   1.000
_cell.length_b   1.000
_cell.length_c   1.000
_cell.angle_alpha   90.00
_cell.angle_beta   90.00
_cell.angle_gamma   90.00
#
_symmetry.space_group_name_H-M   'P 1'
#
loop_
_entity.id
_entity.type
_entity.pdbx_description
1 polymer ?
#
loop_
_entity_poly.entity_id
_entity_poly.type
_entity_poly.pdbx_seq_one_letter_code
_entity_poly.pdbx_strand_id
1 'polypeptide(L)'
;MRFPIFTSIVFTLTTHSATAYKPWNGTIPESVNEECRQALSTDIDCPFVLGRDSVESGLYLKDPALAASYCSSSCRSSLRQYFLDFSRACYKEDLLEGLLGLDATVDYALSLFGTQEYLCVADENGLCLEAFYKKERDFCSECGLKLAGISAMFEFKKPLNIGPNKWLRPATESGSGSDNDEDKQSVASDSSTIATKDDFKVNLLKAIKDIKIVGKFAFDEEIEIPEDFNISVQGVGDIKLPLKKAQAMKIITQARQAPFGRGSDTIVDTSVRKTWELDPEQFTIGGDEWSDYLQELCELVAQKMGINTPIHAELYKMLLYEKGAMFKAHTDTEKIPNMFGTLAISLPSKHRGGEVVLEHCGEDIVYESYKSQASCAAWYSDVHHEVLPVKSGYRWVLTYNLAIGQSSPRTFDTFSETELQPLRECVGGWLAQEQKDRKTPYACHVLDHEYTQANISQKSLKGADMTRFMALQQALEGCPVTMFLALLEREEVGMIDFAEPEMQAFYPLSLALARTLDIYPDPFKGYHPPLYSVDESVCRLKTLRDLQGDAVTDDLVITENYVLDPSAFKGVKSEKAYEFSGNSGTTATHWYRGSTIVIVPHGSVAGLLSQLDSHRDSSPEMQIKYIVHLCSQPDMQDHLINTMVSLVENVMPKLEIYPDLMKDKSVLPKVLRQWMIEPDDDDKTLDNFNKLKKGLSLAMASKDGLVHKRKVVSHFVPLPSDLPTDALPTPGPILEWTRQTLQNMFDGDGPTEVTTDDASPAADFSLYSEHPVIFLKELWPLAPGFRFMTLARVMALIDEDKLPRQEGMDLYRTMAGSLIESQDFASLQHPTTILKQSKKRELPPWLTPNMWAQRRLGNAVTHNDMRDFFSGLLKASTKSNNVSGQFMSKITKQRDRLSEASFQLMWLPFLRSIIPLLENESISLSTPTYKKFFSAVTRGILDKFLGPEPRKPWTWALAGVPCDCSDCERVSAFLRHHTKMSEEYLMNKPRRNHVQQVVEEAGVGCSIRTRRDTSPSPLVVTKTSRPQGVKLEAWKKRRNQVLEEFDQIQPHHLKKLLGKECKTIEQLRACQKDQENLSQGPQTGEKRGVDE
;
A
#
# COMPACT_ATOMS: atom_id res chain seq x y z
N MET A 1 -42.39 11.79 25.70
CA MET A 1 -41.64 11.65 26.96
C MET A 1 -41.05 13.01 27.32
N ARG A 2 -41.55 13.71 28.35
CA ARG A 2 -41.05 15.06 28.74
C ARG A 2 -40.80 15.23 30.24
N PHE A 3 -40.75 14.14 31.00
CA PHE A 3 -40.69 14.19 32.46
C PHE A 3 -39.47 13.54 33.15
N PRO A 4 -38.73 12.54 32.60
CA PRO A 4 -37.73 11.80 33.40
C PRO A 4 -36.43 12.57 33.66
N ILE A 5 -35.97 13.40 32.71
CA ILE A 5 -34.70 14.13 32.85
C ILE A 5 -34.79 15.22 33.92
N PHE A 6 -35.90 15.99 33.92
CA PHE A 6 -36.09 17.08 34.88
C PHE A 6 -36.36 16.56 36.31
N THR A 7 -37.05 15.43 36.45
CA THR A 7 -37.24 14.77 37.76
C THR A 7 -35.93 14.16 38.27
N SER A 8 -35.07 13.62 37.42
CA SER A 8 -33.76 13.10 37.84
C SER A 8 -32.86 14.22 38.40
N ILE A 9 -32.80 15.38 37.73
CA ILE A 9 -31.99 16.54 38.17
C ILE A 9 -32.47 17.09 39.52
N VAL A 10 -33.79 17.26 39.67
CA VAL A 10 -34.39 17.72 40.92
C VAL A 10 -34.19 16.68 42.04
N PHE A 11 -34.23 15.38 41.74
CA PHE A 11 -34.02 14.31 42.70
C PHE A 11 -32.57 14.22 43.20
N THR A 12 -31.57 14.38 42.32
CA THR A 12 -30.14 14.43 42.71
C THR A 12 -29.86 15.62 43.63
N LEU A 13 -30.40 16.79 43.29
CA LEU A 13 -30.23 18.03 44.07
C LEU A 13 -31.03 18.05 45.39
N THR A 14 -32.11 17.26 45.51
CA THR A 14 -32.97 17.19 46.72
C THR A 14 -32.61 16.05 47.67
N THR A 15 -32.06 14.94 47.17
CA THR A 15 -31.56 13.82 47.99
C THR A 15 -30.15 14.05 48.50
N HIS A 16 -29.28 14.69 47.70
CA HIS A 16 -27.94 15.11 48.11
C HIS A 16 -27.98 16.61 48.27
N SER A 17 -28.62 17.07 49.35
CA SER A 17 -28.60 18.48 49.71
C SER A 17 -27.14 18.93 49.74
N ALA A 18 -26.71 19.73 48.76
CA ALA A 18 -25.43 20.42 48.75
C ALA A 18 -25.48 21.56 49.79
N THR A 19 -25.75 21.19 51.04
CA THR A 19 -25.68 22.08 52.19
C THR A 19 -24.23 22.30 52.54
N ALA A 20 -23.69 23.43 52.05
CA ALA A 20 -22.52 24.15 52.54
C ALA A 20 -21.30 23.29 52.93
N TYR A 21 -20.40 23.06 51.96
CA TYR A 21 -19.01 22.72 52.31
C TYR A 21 -18.32 24.00 52.82
N LYS A 22 -18.31 24.18 54.13
CA LYS A 22 -17.14 24.77 54.79
C LYS A 22 -16.22 23.59 55.09
N PRO A 23 -14.89 23.67 54.87
CA PRO A 23 -13.99 22.60 55.24
C PRO A 23 -14.30 22.19 56.68
N TRP A 24 -14.43 20.88 56.90
CA TRP A 24 -14.78 20.29 58.19
C TRP A 24 -14.05 21.04 59.32
N ASN A 25 -14.78 21.74 60.19
CA ASN A 25 -14.18 22.39 61.35
C ASN A 25 -13.84 21.39 62.49
N GLY A 26 -13.86 20.08 62.20
CA GLY A 26 -13.55 19.00 63.12
C GLY A 26 -12.50 18.05 62.54
N THR A 27 -11.72 17.43 63.41
CA THR A 27 -10.67 16.45 63.04
C THR A 27 -11.29 15.17 62.46
N ILE A 28 -10.85 14.78 61.26
CA ILE A 28 -11.21 13.51 60.60
C ILE A 28 -10.71 12.34 61.46
N PRO A 29 -11.51 11.30 61.73
CA PRO A 29 -11.09 10.17 62.57
C PRO A 29 -9.80 9.50 62.09
N GLU A 30 -8.93 9.09 63.02
CA GLU A 30 -7.69 8.38 62.68
C GLU A 30 -7.92 7.02 62.00
N SER A 31 -9.15 6.49 62.08
CA SER A 31 -9.56 5.25 61.42
C SER A 31 -9.64 5.35 59.90
N VAL A 32 -9.75 6.57 59.34
CA VAL A 32 -9.74 6.80 57.89
C VAL A 32 -8.30 6.88 57.41
N ASN A 33 -7.88 6.19 56.35
CA ASN A 33 -6.47 6.24 55.93
C ASN A 33 -5.95 7.67 55.66
N GLU A 34 -4.64 7.87 55.84
CA GLU A 34 -4.01 9.20 55.77
C GLU A 34 -4.17 9.88 54.41
N GLU A 35 -4.04 9.14 53.31
CA GLU A 35 -4.20 9.68 51.96
C GLU A 35 -5.64 10.18 51.74
N CYS A 36 -6.63 9.45 52.26
CA CYS A 36 -8.03 9.79 52.20
C CYS A 36 -8.35 11.00 53.07
N ARG A 37 -7.77 11.11 54.27
CA ARG A 37 -7.89 12.31 55.12
C ARG A 37 -7.36 13.55 54.43
N GLN A 38 -6.23 13.44 53.72
CA GLN A 38 -5.66 14.54 52.94
C GLN A 38 -6.56 14.94 51.77
N ALA A 39 -7.09 13.98 51.01
CA ALA A 39 -8.03 14.23 49.93
C ALA A 39 -9.32 14.93 50.45
N LEU A 40 -9.90 14.43 51.54
CA LEU A 40 -11.07 15.01 52.22
C LEU A 40 -10.84 16.45 52.72
N SER A 41 -9.59 16.79 53.05
CA SER A 41 -9.22 18.11 53.57
C SER A 41 -8.84 19.11 52.46
N THR A 42 -8.95 18.71 51.18
CA THR A 42 -8.59 19.57 50.05
C THR A 42 -9.65 20.63 49.82
N ASP A 43 -9.25 21.91 49.83
CA ASP A 43 -10.14 23.02 49.55
C ASP A 43 -10.56 23.02 48.08
N ILE A 44 -11.87 23.16 47.85
CA ILE A 44 -12.46 23.25 46.51
C ILE A 44 -12.71 24.72 46.19
N ASP A 45 -12.07 25.23 45.14
CA ASP A 45 -12.22 26.60 44.64
C ASP A 45 -13.48 26.74 43.78
N CYS A 46 -14.65 26.49 44.39
CA CYS A 46 -15.94 26.59 43.71
C CYS A 46 -17.03 27.12 44.67
N PRO A 47 -17.90 28.06 44.24
CA PRO A 47 -18.97 28.60 45.09
C PRO A 47 -20.09 27.56 45.31
N PHE A 48 -19.97 26.75 46.37
CA PHE A 48 -21.01 25.78 46.74
C PHE A 48 -22.09 26.40 47.62
N VAL A 49 -23.08 27.05 47.01
CA VAL A 49 -24.37 27.33 47.66
C VAL A 49 -25.50 26.98 46.69
N LEU A 50 -26.00 25.75 46.78
CA LEU A 50 -27.26 25.32 46.17
C LEU A 50 -28.25 24.98 47.29
N GLY A 51 -29.07 25.96 47.67
CA GLY A 51 -30.21 25.70 48.55
C GLY A 51 -31.29 24.91 47.80
N ARG A 52 -32.01 24.03 48.50
CA ARG A 52 -33.14 23.25 47.94
C ARG A 52 -34.16 24.15 47.22
N ASP A 53 -34.42 25.35 47.77
CA ASP A 53 -35.34 26.34 47.21
C ASP A 53 -34.90 26.90 45.84
N SER A 54 -33.58 26.95 45.57
CA SER A 54 -33.00 27.41 44.31
C SER A 54 -33.17 26.41 43.16
N VAL A 55 -33.36 25.13 43.52
CA VAL A 55 -33.51 24.01 42.58
C VAL A 55 -34.97 23.78 42.23
N GLU A 56 -35.86 23.76 43.23
CA GLU A 56 -37.29 23.50 43.03
C GLU A 56 -37.98 24.53 42.12
N SER A 57 -37.39 25.72 42.00
CA SER A 57 -37.93 26.83 41.22
C SER A 57 -37.18 27.08 39.90
N GLY A 58 -36.17 26.26 39.58
CA GLY A 58 -35.30 26.42 38.39
C GLY A 58 -34.45 27.69 38.42
N LEU A 59 -34.21 28.26 39.62
CA LEU A 59 -33.73 29.63 39.81
C LEU A 59 -32.22 29.79 39.98
N TYR A 60 -31.45 28.70 40.08
CA TYR A 60 -29.99 28.80 40.26
C TYR A 60 -29.28 29.63 39.17
N LEU A 61 -29.79 29.60 37.94
CA LEU A 61 -29.20 30.33 36.81
C LEU A 61 -29.74 31.77 36.64
N LYS A 62 -30.57 32.27 37.57
CA LYS A 62 -31.07 33.66 37.50
C LYS A 62 -30.06 34.71 37.94
N ASP A 63 -28.99 34.31 38.61
CA ASP A 63 -27.88 35.19 38.94
C ASP A 63 -26.69 34.90 38.00
N PRO A 64 -26.46 35.74 36.97
CA PRO A 64 -25.39 35.53 36.00
C PRO A 64 -24.00 35.53 36.63
N ALA A 65 -23.80 36.20 37.76
CA ALA A 65 -22.50 36.26 38.43
C ALA A 65 -22.18 34.95 39.16
N LEU A 66 -23.18 34.33 39.78
CA LEU A 66 -23.05 33.01 40.41
C LEU A 66 -22.86 31.90 39.37
N ALA A 67 -23.63 31.93 38.27
CA ALA A 67 -23.49 30.98 37.18
C ALA A 67 -22.11 31.08 36.50
N ALA A 68 -21.62 32.31 36.24
CA ALA A 68 -20.28 32.51 35.67
C ALA A 68 -19.15 32.03 36.59
N SER A 69 -19.32 32.16 37.91
CA SER A 69 -18.34 31.70 38.90
C SER A 69 -18.33 30.17 39.03
N TYR A 70 -19.50 29.52 39.11
CA TYR A 70 -19.62 28.06 39.21
C TYR A 70 -19.24 27.35 37.89
N CYS A 71 -19.55 27.96 36.75
CA CYS A 71 -19.17 27.45 35.44
C CYS A 71 -17.79 27.92 34.97
N SER A 72 -17.00 28.51 35.87
CA SER A 72 -15.63 28.89 35.57
C SER A 72 -14.74 27.66 35.38
N SER A 73 -13.69 27.81 34.56
CA SER A 73 -12.67 26.78 34.41
C SER A 73 -11.92 26.48 35.71
N SER A 74 -11.84 27.43 36.64
CA SER A 74 -11.22 27.25 37.97
C SER A 74 -12.03 26.26 38.81
N CYS A 75 -13.34 26.51 38.97
CA CYS A 75 -14.23 25.60 39.69
C CYS A 75 -14.24 24.20 39.06
N ARG A 76 -14.37 24.12 37.73
CA ARG A 76 -14.36 22.84 36.99
C ARG A 76 -13.07 22.04 37.25
N SER A 77 -11.92 22.70 37.18
CA SER A 77 -10.63 22.05 37.38
C SER A 77 -10.42 21.62 38.82
N SER A 78 -10.82 22.45 39.79
CA SER A 78 -10.74 22.15 41.22
C SER A 78 -11.63 20.96 41.60
N LEU A 79 -12.87 20.92 41.09
CA LEU A 79 -13.78 19.78 41.30
C LEU A 79 -13.30 18.49 40.63
N ARG A 80 -12.75 18.59 39.41
CA ARG A 80 -12.16 17.43 38.72
C ARG A 80 -11.00 16.86 39.52
N GLN A 81 -10.12 17.73 40.03
CA GLN A 81 -8.95 17.30 40.79
C GLN A 81 -9.37 16.68 42.13
N TYR A 82 -10.31 17.30 42.84
CA TYR A 82 -10.90 16.74 44.05
C TYR A 82 -11.52 15.35 43.81
N PHE A 83 -12.29 15.18 42.73
CA PHE A 83 -12.86 13.87 42.34
C PHE A 83 -11.77 12.81 42.15
N LEU A 84 -10.68 13.14 41.45
CA LEU A 84 -9.59 12.20 41.18
C LEU A 84 -8.84 11.81 42.45
N ASP A 85 -8.51 12.78 43.29
CA ASP A 85 -7.73 12.56 44.51
C ASP A 85 -8.56 11.81 45.55
N PHE A 86 -9.84 12.17 45.70
CA PHE A 86 -10.77 11.49 46.60
C PHE A 86 -11.08 10.06 46.15
N SER A 87 -11.38 9.84 44.87
CA SER A 87 -11.68 8.49 44.36
C SER A 87 -10.47 7.56 44.44
N ARG A 88 -9.25 8.08 44.28
CA ARG A 88 -8.03 7.29 44.43
C ARG A 88 -7.76 6.93 45.90
N ALA A 89 -7.82 7.93 46.78
CA ALA A 89 -7.36 7.79 48.16
C ALA A 89 -8.39 7.09 49.07
N CYS A 90 -9.69 7.28 48.80
CA CYS A 90 -10.78 6.85 49.67
C CYS A 90 -11.55 5.62 49.19
N TYR A 91 -11.20 5.00 48.04
CA TYR A 91 -11.97 3.88 47.46
C TYR A 91 -12.15 2.67 48.38
N LYS A 92 -11.16 2.39 49.24
CA LYS A 92 -11.19 1.27 50.20
C LYS A 92 -11.69 1.66 51.59
N GLU A 93 -12.01 2.94 51.80
CA GLU A 93 -12.47 3.47 53.08
C GLU A 93 -14.00 3.39 53.13
N ASP A 94 -14.55 2.62 54.06
CA ASP A 94 -15.99 2.43 54.22
C ASP A 94 -16.62 3.63 54.97
N LEU A 95 -16.48 4.82 54.38
CA LEU A 95 -16.86 6.11 55.00
C LEU A 95 -18.38 6.27 55.19
N LEU A 96 -19.18 5.49 54.45
CA LEU A 96 -20.65 5.57 54.36
C LEU A 96 -21.32 4.22 54.70
N GLU A 97 -20.66 3.42 55.54
CA GLU A 97 -21.10 2.07 55.91
C GLU A 97 -22.55 2.08 56.48
N GLY A 98 -23.41 1.22 55.93
CA GLY A 98 -24.80 1.03 56.38
C GLY A 98 -25.90 1.86 55.69
N LEU A 99 -25.56 2.84 54.85
CA LEU A 99 -26.56 3.66 54.14
C LEU A 99 -26.68 3.35 52.64
N LEU A 100 -25.58 3.04 51.92
CA LEU A 100 -25.58 2.99 50.44
C LEU A 100 -24.71 1.90 49.77
N GLY A 101 -24.06 0.99 50.50
CA GLY A 101 -23.25 -0.11 49.93
C GLY A 101 -21.79 0.27 49.58
N LEU A 102 -20.98 -0.72 49.19
CA LEU A 102 -19.51 -0.63 48.99
C LEU A 102 -19.04 0.41 47.95
N ASP A 103 -19.93 0.93 47.08
CA ASP A 103 -19.61 1.86 45.99
C ASP A 103 -20.00 3.34 46.28
N ALA A 104 -20.54 3.64 47.47
CA ALA A 104 -21.15 4.94 47.79
C ALA A 104 -20.16 6.13 47.76
N THR A 105 -18.88 5.89 48.04
CA THR A 105 -17.82 6.91 48.07
C THR A 105 -17.52 7.47 46.68
N VAL A 106 -17.47 6.60 45.65
CA VAL A 106 -17.21 7.02 44.26
C VAL A 106 -18.44 7.72 43.69
N ASP A 107 -19.64 7.21 43.96
CA ASP A 107 -20.90 7.81 43.51
C ASP A 107 -21.11 9.23 44.08
N TYR A 108 -20.70 9.46 45.33
CA TYR A 108 -20.76 10.77 45.97
C TYR A 108 -19.86 11.80 45.25
N ALA A 109 -18.59 11.47 45.01
CA ALA A 109 -17.65 12.36 44.36
C ALA A 109 -18.00 12.58 42.88
N LEU A 110 -18.47 11.53 42.19
CA LEU A 110 -18.96 11.61 40.82
C LEU A 110 -20.18 12.52 40.70
N SER A 111 -21.07 12.51 41.70
CA SER A 111 -22.24 13.39 41.74
C SER A 111 -21.86 14.87 41.83
N LEU A 112 -20.80 15.23 42.55
CA LEU A 112 -20.33 16.62 42.66
C LEU A 112 -19.78 17.15 41.34
N PHE A 113 -18.92 16.39 40.66
CA PHE A 113 -18.35 16.78 39.38
C PHE A 113 -19.38 16.69 38.24
N GLY A 114 -20.17 15.61 38.18
CA GLY A 114 -21.22 15.42 37.18
C GLY A 114 -22.30 16.51 37.23
N THR A 115 -22.65 17.00 38.42
CA THR A 115 -23.58 18.13 38.58
C THR A 115 -23.02 19.42 37.96
N GLN A 116 -21.72 19.69 38.12
CA GLN A 116 -21.08 20.85 37.51
C GLN A 116 -21.03 20.75 35.98
N GLU A 117 -20.66 19.59 35.44
CA GLU A 117 -20.65 19.34 34.00
C GLU A 117 -22.04 19.52 33.38
N TYR A 118 -23.08 19.07 34.08
CA TYR A 118 -24.46 19.13 33.61
C TYR A 118 -25.07 20.54 33.67
N LEU A 119 -24.83 21.29 34.75
CA LEU A 119 -25.38 22.65 34.93
C LEU A 119 -24.68 23.71 34.06
N CYS A 120 -23.44 23.45 33.63
CA CYS A 120 -22.61 24.38 32.90
C CYS A 120 -22.51 24.13 31.39
N VAL A 121 -23.35 23.23 30.85
CA VAL A 121 -23.46 23.03 29.40
C VAL A 121 -24.01 24.30 28.76
N ALA A 122 -23.28 24.82 27.77
CA ALA A 122 -23.67 26.00 27.01
C ALA A 122 -23.49 25.79 25.51
N ASP A 123 -24.25 26.55 24.72
CA ASP A 123 -24.00 26.80 23.31
C ASP A 123 -23.60 28.28 23.10
N GLU A 124 -23.46 28.70 21.84
CA GLU A 124 -23.14 30.08 21.48
C GLU A 124 -24.16 31.13 21.97
N ASN A 125 -25.34 30.70 22.39
CA ASN A 125 -26.45 31.54 22.83
C ASN A 125 -26.69 31.49 24.36
N GLY A 126 -25.85 30.77 25.11
CA GLY A 126 -25.90 30.73 26.57
C GLY A 126 -26.09 29.32 27.15
N LEU A 127 -26.51 29.25 28.42
CA LEU A 127 -26.63 27.98 29.15
C LEU A 127 -27.82 27.15 28.65
N CYS A 128 -27.52 25.91 28.28
CA CYS A 128 -28.46 25.01 27.63
C CYS A 128 -29.65 24.64 28.53
N LEU A 129 -29.41 24.38 29.82
CA LEU A 129 -30.45 23.94 30.74
C LEU A 129 -31.51 25.05 31.00
N GLU A 130 -31.07 26.32 31.06
CA GLU A 130 -31.97 27.47 31.18
C GLU A 130 -32.81 27.65 29.92
N ALA A 131 -32.20 27.54 28.74
CA ALA A 131 -32.89 27.66 27.45
C ALA A 131 -33.94 26.54 27.27
N PHE A 132 -33.66 25.32 27.74
CA PHE A 132 -34.64 24.24 27.80
C PHE A 132 -35.80 24.53 28.75
N TYR A 133 -35.50 25.09 29.93
CA TYR A 133 -36.53 25.45 30.91
C TYR A 133 -37.48 26.54 30.38
N LYS A 134 -36.93 27.56 29.71
CA LYS A 134 -37.71 28.59 29.01
C LYS A 134 -38.39 28.11 27.73
N LYS A 135 -38.13 26.86 27.30
CA LYS A 135 -38.61 26.24 26.06
C LYS A 135 -38.13 26.97 24.78
N GLU A 136 -36.97 27.61 24.85
CA GLU A 136 -36.33 28.33 23.74
C GLU A 136 -35.47 27.40 22.85
N ARG A 137 -35.24 26.15 23.29
CA ARG A 137 -34.50 25.10 22.58
C ARG A 137 -35.26 23.78 22.63
N ASP A 138 -35.11 22.96 21.58
CA ASP A 138 -35.70 21.62 21.50
C ASP A 138 -34.65 20.52 21.70
N PHE A 139 -35.11 19.27 21.88
CA PHE A 139 -34.26 18.12 22.14
C PHE A 139 -33.30 17.75 20.99
N CYS A 140 -33.58 18.23 19.78
CA CYS A 140 -32.73 17.99 18.61
C CYS A 140 -31.69 19.10 18.40
N SER A 141 -31.76 20.18 19.18
CA SER A 141 -30.76 21.24 19.18
C SER A 141 -29.41 20.74 19.71
N GLU A 142 -28.35 21.49 19.42
CA GLU A 142 -27.00 21.20 19.95
C GLU A 142 -27.00 21.08 21.47
N CYS A 143 -27.74 21.95 22.16
CA CYS A 143 -27.96 21.84 23.59
C CYS A 143 -28.64 20.53 24.00
N GLY A 144 -29.63 20.07 23.22
CA GLY A 144 -30.34 18.81 23.48
C GLY A 144 -29.48 17.59 23.32
N LEU A 145 -28.63 17.57 22.29
CA LEU A 145 -27.68 16.51 22.04
C LEU A 145 -26.56 16.49 23.09
N LYS A 146 -26.02 17.65 23.48
CA LYS A 146 -25.00 17.75 24.55
C LYS A 146 -25.53 17.26 25.89
N LEU A 147 -26.73 17.68 26.29
CA LEU A 147 -27.36 17.23 27.52
C LEU A 147 -27.72 15.74 27.47
N ALA A 148 -28.22 15.24 26.34
CA ALA A 148 -28.53 13.82 26.16
C ALA A 148 -27.27 12.94 26.24
N GLY A 149 -26.15 13.39 25.65
CA GLY A 149 -24.87 12.71 25.75
C GLY A 149 -24.38 12.61 27.18
N ILE A 150 -24.50 13.69 27.96
CA ILE A 150 -24.14 13.68 29.38
C ILE A 150 -25.12 12.81 30.19
N SER A 151 -26.43 12.89 29.96
CA SER A 151 -27.42 12.03 30.64
C SER A 151 -27.24 10.54 30.36
N ALA A 152 -26.84 10.15 29.15
CA ALA A 152 -26.57 8.76 28.80
C ALA A 152 -25.32 8.19 29.52
N MET A 153 -24.37 9.05 29.90
CA MET A 153 -23.20 8.66 30.70
C MET A 153 -23.54 8.36 32.17
N PHE A 154 -24.71 8.80 32.67
CA PHE A 154 -25.08 8.75 34.10
C PHE A 154 -26.42 8.01 34.36
N GLU A 155 -26.74 6.91 33.66
CA GLU A 155 -28.00 6.16 33.88
C GLU A 155 -28.22 5.75 35.36
N PHE A 156 -28.97 6.56 36.11
CA PHE A 156 -29.34 6.28 37.50
C PHE A 156 -30.39 5.16 37.54
N LYS A 157 -30.06 4.04 38.20
CA LYS A 157 -30.99 2.91 38.44
C LYS A 157 -32.23 3.38 39.23
N LYS A 158 -33.41 2.88 38.82
CA LYS A 158 -34.77 2.83 39.42
C LYS A 158 -35.08 3.50 40.80
N PRO A 159 -36.33 3.98 41.00
CA PRO A 159 -36.76 4.71 42.20
C PRO A 159 -36.74 3.86 43.49
N LEU A 160 -36.10 4.38 44.54
CA LEU A 160 -36.21 3.90 45.92
C LEU A 160 -37.60 4.19 46.47
N ASN A 161 -38.39 3.14 46.69
CA ASN A 161 -39.74 3.23 47.26
C ASN A 161 -39.61 3.25 48.79
N ILE A 162 -39.53 4.44 49.40
CA ILE A 162 -39.56 4.59 50.86
C ILE A 162 -40.90 5.20 51.26
N GLY A 163 -41.82 4.35 51.71
CA GLY A 163 -43.08 4.78 52.33
C GLY A 163 -42.84 5.35 53.74
N PRO A 164 -43.65 6.31 54.20
CA PRO A 164 -43.48 6.92 55.51
C PRO A 164 -44.17 6.09 56.58
N ASN A 165 -43.41 5.68 57.61
CA ASN A 165 -43.80 5.38 59.01
C ASN A 165 -43.17 4.09 59.54
N LYS A 166 -42.13 4.18 60.38
CA LYS A 166 -42.18 3.93 61.84
C LYS A 166 -40.79 3.72 62.44
N TRP A 167 -40.60 4.36 63.58
CA TRP A 167 -39.48 4.19 64.50
C TRP A 167 -39.59 2.91 65.36
N LEU A 168 -38.43 2.47 65.89
CA LEU A 168 -38.14 1.80 67.18
C LEU A 168 -38.23 0.26 67.32
N ARG A 169 -37.03 -0.30 67.62
CA ARG A 169 -36.65 -1.25 68.72
C ARG A 169 -36.67 -2.79 68.47
N PRO A 170 -35.95 -3.59 69.30
CA PRO A 170 -34.74 -4.34 68.86
C PRO A 170 -34.79 -5.87 69.13
N ALA A 171 -33.72 -6.56 68.70
CA ALA A 171 -33.13 -7.83 69.18
C ALA A 171 -34.03 -8.92 69.81
N THR A 172 -33.99 -10.14 69.25
CA THR A 172 -34.00 -11.46 69.93
C THR A 172 -34.00 -12.56 68.84
N GLU A 173 -32.94 -13.35 68.75
CA GLU A 173 -32.81 -14.72 69.27
C GLU A 173 -33.38 -15.83 68.38
N SER A 174 -32.46 -16.75 68.05
CA SER A 174 -32.64 -18.22 68.08
C SER A 174 -33.39 -18.93 66.95
N GLY A 175 -32.87 -20.11 66.59
CA GLY A 175 -33.59 -21.17 65.89
C GLY A 175 -32.85 -21.67 64.64
N SER A 176 -31.73 -22.38 64.79
CA SER A 176 -31.67 -23.85 64.76
C SER A 176 -32.05 -24.45 63.40
N GLY A 177 -31.02 -24.83 62.65
CA GLY A 177 -31.12 -25.87 61.65
C GLY A 177 -31.15 -27.26 62.28
N SER A 178 -31.77 -28.18 61.55
CA SER A 178 -31.54 -29.63 61.53
C SER A 178 -32.41 -30.16 60.37
N ASP A 179 -31.81 -30.75 59.34
CA ASP A 179 -31.82 -32.21 59.10
C ASP A 179 -33.12 -32.62 58.36
N ASN A 180 -33.19 -33.46 57.33
CA ASN A 180 -32.35 -34.40 56.58
C ASN A 180 -33.16 -34.64 55.26
N ASP A 181 -32.76 -35.30 54.17
CA ASP A 181 -32.12 -36.59 53.91
C ASP A 181 -31.74 -36.59 52.41
N GLU A 182 -30.55 -37.08 52.04
CA GLU A 182 -30.30 -38.35 51.30
C GLU A 182 -31.12 -38.49 49.99
N ASP A 183 -30.57 -38.83 48.82
CA ASP A 183 -29.65 -39.92 48.59
C ASP A 183 -29.27 -40.04 47.09
N LYS A 184 -28.21 -40.82 46.82
CA LYS A 184 -27.77 -41.47 45.55
C LYS A 184 -26.59 -40.89 44.76
N GLN A 185 -25.42 -41.41 45.14
CA GLN A 185 -24.23 -41.65 44.34
C GLN A 185 -24.43 -42.70 43.23
N SER A 186 -23.74 -42.52 42.10
CA SER A 186 -23.10 -43.58 41.29
C SER A 186 -22.00 -42.93 40.45
N VAL A 187 -20.73 -42.99 40.87
CA VAL A 187 -19.70 -43.93 40.39
C VAL A 187 -19.67 -44.11 38.87
N ALA A 188 -18.67 -43.50 38.22
CA ALA A 188 -18.11 -43.99 36.97
C ALA A 188 -16.62 -43.63 36.93
N SER A 189 -15.79 -44.63 37.24
CA SER A 189 -14.37 -44.68 36.96
C SER A 189 -14.12 -45.37 35.61
N ASP A 190 -13.20 -44.81 34.85
CA ASP A 190 -12.22 -45.44 33.95
C ASP A 190 -12.58 -46.55 32.95
N SER A 191 -11.97 -46.35 31.78
CA SER A 191 -11.47 -47.38 30.85
C SER A 191 -12.47 -48.07 29.91
N SER A 192 -12.48 -47.61 28.66
CA SER A 192 -12.59 -48.53 27.51
C SER A 192 -11.90 -47.95 26.25
N THR A 193 -10.57 -48.00 26.25
CA THR A 193 -9.78 -48.02 25.01
C THR A 193 -9.74 -49.47 24.53
N ILE A 194 -10.63 -49.88 23.63
CA ILE A 194 -10.42 -51.06 22.77
C ILE A 194 -10.90 -50.73 21.34
N ALA A 195 -9.90 -50.58 20.48
CA ALA A 195 -9.84 -50.55 19.02
C ALA A 195 -11.09 -50.95 18.21
N THR A 196 -11.43 -50.12 17.22
CA THR A 196 -11.92 -50.58 15.90
C THR A 196 -11.30 -49.73 14.78
N LYS A 197 -11.13 -50.39 13.63
CA LYS A 197 -10.49 -50.01 12.36
C LYS A 197 -10.80 -48.61 11.81
N ASP A 198 -9.78 -48.05 11.12
CA ASP A 198 -9.83 -47.06 10.05
C ASP A 198 -10.39 -45.66 10.35
N ASP A 199 -9.72 -44.89 11.21
CA ASP A 199 -9.79 -43.43 11.11
C ASP A 199 -8.62 -42.91 10.26
N PHE A 200 -8.91 -42.62 8.99
CA PHE A 200 -7.97 -42.04 8.02
C PHE A 200 -7.15 -40.88 8.62
N LYS A 201 -7.77 -40.02 9.44
CA LYS A 201 -7.08 -38.86 10.01
C LYS A 201 -6.00 -39.26 11.00
N VAL A 202 -6.31 -40.20 11.90
CA VAL A 202 -5.38 -40.69 12.92
C VAL A 202 -4.21 -41.41 12.25
N ASN A 203 -4.51 -42.25 11.25
CA ASN A 203 -3.49 -42.99 10.52
C ASN A 203 -2.59 -42.06 9.69
N LEU A 204 -3.17 -41.08 8.99
CA LEU A 204 -2.40 -40.11 8.20
C LEU A 204 -1.54 -39.22 9.11
N LEU A 205 -2.08 -38.70 10.22
CA LEU A 205 -1.32 -37.90 11.17
C LEU A 205 -0.14 -38.70 11.73
N LYS A 206 -0.37 -39.94 12.12
CA LYS A 206 0.67 -40.84 12.62
C LYS A 206 1.75 -41.07 11.55
N ALA A 207 1.35 -41.40 10.33
CA ALA A 207 2.27 -41.62 9.22
C ALA A 207 3.14 -40.38 8.93
N ILE A 208 2.57 -39.17 9.01
CA ILE A 208 3.33 -37.92 8.85
C ILE A 208 4.29 -37.69 10.03
N LYS A 209 3.86 -37.94 11.27
CA LYS A 209 4.70 -37.75 12.47
C LYS A 209 5.83 -38.78 12.60
N ASP A 210 5.66 -39.99 12.05
CA ASP A 210 6.67 -41.05 12.06
C ASP A 210 7.81 -40.82 11.03
N ILE A 211 7.68 -39.81 10.16
CA ILE A 211 8.78 -39.40 9.25
C ILE A 211 9.96 -38.87 10.07
N LYS A 212 11.13 -39.47 9.85
CA LYS A 212 12.36 -39.07 10.53
C LYS A 212 12.77 -37.66 10.12
N ILE A 213 12.95 -36.79 11.11
CA ILE A 213 13.39 -35.41 10.91
C ILE A 213 14.92 -35.35 10.99
N VAL A 214 15.51 -34.57 10.10
CA VAL A 214 16.94 -34.25 10.10
C VAL A 214 17.10 -32.79 10.54
N GLY A 215 18.04 -32.54 11.47
CA GLY A 215 18.33 -31.20 11.96
C GLY A 215 17.59 -30.81 13.25
N LYS A 216 18.09 -29.76 13.92
CA LYS A 216 17.54 -29.21 15.17
C LYS A 216 16.93 -27.83 14.93
N PHE A 217 15.94 -27.46 15.77
CA PHE A 217 15.36 -26.10 15.73
C PHE A 217 16.37 -25.02 16.13
N ALA A 218 17.33 -25.38 16.99
CA ALA A 218 18.48 -24.58 17.36
C ALA A 218 19.67 -25.46 17.77
N PHE A 219 20.87 -24.86 17.79
CA PHE A 219 22.06 -25.49 18.36
C PHE A 219 23.05 -24.44 18.84
N ASP A 220 23.97 -24.86 19.70
CA ASP A 220 25.17 -24.12 20.08
C ASP A 220 26.43 -24.97 19.86
N GLU A 221 27.56 -24.31 19.61
CA GLU A 221 28.85 -24.96 19.39
C GLU A 221 29.99 -24.06 19.91
N GLU A 222 31.02 -24.67 20.50
CA GLU A 222 32.28 -23.98 20.78
C GLU A 222 33.05 -23.79 19.47
N ILE A 223 33.63 -22.61 19.28
CA ILE A 223 34.31 -22.26 18.03
C ILE A 223 35.68 -21.64 18.29
N GLU A 224 36.58 -21.73 17.31
CA GLU A 224 37.88 -21.09 17.33
C GLU A 224 37.89 -19.92 16.34
N ILE A 225 38.13 -18.71 16.83
CA ILE A 225 38.20 -17.51 15.99
C ILE A 225 39.55 -17.51 15.24
N PRO A 226 39.60 -17.24 13.92
CA PRO A 226 40.84 -17.17 13.15
C PRO A 226 41.90 -16.24 13.77
N GLU A 227 43.18 -16.59 13.64
CA GLU A 227 44.28 -15.86 14.29
C GLU A 227 44.44 -14.41 13.76
N ASP A 228 44.11 -14.19 12.49
CA ASP A 228 44.19 -12.89 11.82
C ASP A 228 42.96 -11.99 12.08
N PHE A 229 41.93 -12.53 12.76
CA PHE A 229 40.71 -11.82 13.07
C PHE A 229 41.01 -10.55 13.88
N ASN A 230 40.54 -9.44 13.36
CA ASN A 230 40.61 -8.16 14.05
C ASN A 230 39.29 -7.40 13.90
N ILE A 231 39.00 -6.55 14.87
CA ILE A 231 37.79 -5.74 14.85
C ILE A 231 38.08 -4.36 15.39
N SER A 232 37.67 -3.35 14.64
CA SER A 232 37.88 -1.93 14.96
C SER A 232 36.54 -1.23 15.07
N VAL A 233 36.36 -0.42 16.11
CA VAL A 233 35.11 0.33 16.34
C VAL A 233 35.38 1.81 16.12
N GLN A 234 34.53 2.49 15.36
CA GLN A 234 34.67 3.92 15.10
C GLN A 234 34.71 4.71 16.42
N GLY A 235 35.68 5.62 16.55
CA GLY A 235 35.89 6.39 17.77
C GLY A 235 36.60 5.64 18.91
N VAL A 236 36.79 4.32 18.81
CA VAL A 236 37.54 3.51 19.79
C VAL A 236 38.87 2.99 19.22
N GLY A 237 38.88 2.60 17.94
CA GLY A 237 39.98 1.92 17.26
C GLY A 237 39.94 0.40 17.48
N ASP A 238 41.09 -0.25 17.29
CA ASP A 238 41.21 -1.70 17.30
C ASP A 238 40.96 -2.29 18.69
N ILE A 239 40.13 -3.32 18.74
CA ILE A 239 39.71 -3.99 19.97
C ILE A 239 40.60 -5.21 20.23
N LYS A 240 41.20 -5.28 21.42
CA LYS A 240 42.04 -6.43 21.80
C LYS A 240 41.18 -7.58 22.31
N LEU A 241 41.45 -8.78 21.82
CA LEU A 241 40.84 -10.02 22.29
C LEU A 241 41.68 -10.66 23.43
N PRO A 242 41.05 -11.17 24.50
CA PRO A 242 39.64 -11.00 24.86
C PRO A 242 39.33 -9.56 25.33
N LEU A 243 38.11 -9.11 25.06
CA LEU A 243 37.62 -7.75 25.33
C LEU A 243 37.95 -7.31 26.77
N LYS A 244 38.59 -6.16 26.89
CA LYS A 244 38.93 -5.55 28.18
C LYS A 244 37.86 -4.55 28.61
N LYS A 245 37.61 -4.47 29.92
CA LYS A 245 36.65 -3.53 30.53
C LYS A 245 36.80 -2.09 30.04
N ALA A 246 38.04 -1.60 29.92
CA ALA A 246 38.29 -0.23 29.45
C ALA A 246 37.84 -0.01 27.99
N GLN A 247 37.99 -1.02 27.12
CA GLN A 247 37.51 -0.94 25.73
C GLN A 247 35.99 -1.14 25.66
N ALA A 248 35.42 -2.06 26.45
CA ALA A 248 33.98 -2.24 26.55
C ALA A 248 33.26 -0.94 26.94
N MET A 249 33.77 -0.21 27.93
CA MET A 249 33.20 1.09 28.32
C MET A 249 33.29 2.13 27.20
N LYS A 250 34.39 2.15 26.42
CA LYS A 250 34.49 3.04 25.26
C LYS A 250 33.51 2.65 24.16
N ILE A 251 33.33 1.36 23.88
CA ILE A 251 32.32 0.87 22.93
C ILE A 251 30.93 1.32 23.37
N ILE A 252 30.58 1.19 24.65
CA ILE A 252 29.30 1.68 25.20
C ILE A 252 29.09 3.18 24.92
N THR A 253 30.13 4.01 25.02
CA THR A 253 29.99 5.45 24.70
C THR A 253 29.71 5.77 23.24
N GLN A 254 29.98 4.82 22.32
CA GLN A 254 29.69 4.94 20.89
C GLN A 254 28.41 4.18 20.48
N ALA A 255 27.90 3.33 21.36
CA ALA A 255 26.71 2.51 21.13
C ALA A 255 25.43 3.25 21.52
N ARG A 256 24.30 2.79 20.99
CA ARG A 256 22.96 3.21 21.46
C ARG A 256 22.31 2.11 22.29
N GLN A 257 21.32 2.48 23.10
CA GLN A 257 20.43 1.49 23.71
C GLN A 257 19.62 0.80 22.63
N ALA A 258 19.57 -0.52 22.70
CA ALA A 258 18.93 -1.34 21.70
C ALA A 258 17.40 -1.24 21.82
N PRO A 259 16.67 -0.80 20.78
CA PRO A 259 15.22 -0.70 20.84
C PRO A 259 14.56 -2.08 20.67
N PHE A 260 13.26 -2.18 20.94
CA PHE A 260 12.45 -3.35 20.60
C PHE A 260 11.16 -2.92 19.89
N GLY A 261 10.58 -3.83 19.09
CA GLY A 261 9.34 -3.58 18.37
C GLY A 261 8.11 -3.72 19.25
N ARG A 262 7.17 -2.77 19.15
CA ARG A 262 5.85 -2.81 19.78
C ARG A 262 4.79 -2.51 18.72
N GLY A 263 4.30 -3.54 18.05
CA GLY A 263 3.46 -3.36 16.86
C GLY A 263 4.26 -2.67 15.74
N SER A 264 3.78 -1.55 15.22
CA SER A 264 4.50 -0.74 14.22
C SER A 264 5.60 0.15 14.80
N ASP A 265 5.68 0.31 16.12
CA ASP A 265 6.57 1.28 16.76
C ASP A 265 7.89 0.64 17.22
N THR A 266 8.99 1.37 17.12
CA THR A 266 10.31 0.99 17.65
C THR A 266 10.60 1.80 18.91
N ILE A 267 10.57 1.16 20.09
CA ILE A 267 10.62 1.85 21.39
C ILE A 267 11.83 1.35 22.20
N VAL A 268 12.44 2.24 23.00
CA VAL A 268 13.48 1.87 23.97
C VAL A 268 12.83 1.71 25.35
N ASP A 269 12.74 0.47 25.84
CA ASP A 269 12.30 0.14 27.21
C ASP A 269 13.30 -0.82 27.88
N THR A 270 14.07 -0.30 28.83
CA THR A 270 15.09 -1.06 29.55
C THR A 270 14.53 -2.14 30.49
N SER A 271 13.21 -2.15 30.74
CA SER A 271 12.53 -3.23 31.47
C SER A 271 12.16 -4.43 30.59
N VAL A 272 12.30 -4.29 29.27
CA VAL A 272 12.07 -5.33 28.26
C VAL A 272 13.39 -5.75 27.60
N ARG A 273 14.19 -4.78 27.16
CA ARG A 273 15.48 -4.98 26.51
C ARG A 273 16.49 -3.99 27.05
N LYS A 274 17.51 -4.49 27.76
CA LYS A 274 18.63 -3.70 28.28
C LYS A 274 19.90 -4.19 27.62
N THR A 275 20.33 -3.56 26.54
CA THR A 275 21.51 -3.97 25.75
C THR A 275 22.04 -2.78 24.98
N TRP A 276 23.36 -2.73 24.74
CA TRP A 276 23.98 -1.76 23.86
C TRP A 276 24.16 -2.37 22.46
N GLU A 277 23.80 -1.65 21.40
CA GLU A 277 23.99 -2.10 20.02
C GLU A 277 24.78 -1.10 19.18
N LEU A 278 25.53 -1.63 18.22
CA LEU A 278 26.17 -0.89 17.13
C LEU A 278 25.72 -1.46 15.78
N ASP A 279 25.41 -0.57 14.86
CA ASP A 279 25.10 -0.91 13.47
C ASP A 279 26.39 -1.30 12.70
N PRO A 280 26.32 -2.12 11.63
CA PRO A 280 27.48 -2.60 10.89
C PRO A 280 28.40 -1.48 10.38
N GLU A 281 27.88 -0.30 10.07
CA GLU A 281 28.67 0.84 9.58
C GLU A 281 29.56 1.46 10.67
N GLN A 282 29.33 1.14 11.94
CA GLN A 282 30.06 1.71 13.08
C GLN A 282 31.30 0.90 13.46
N PHE A 283 31.54 -0.26 12.84
CA PHE A 283 32.70 -1.08 13.09
C PHE A 283 33.15 -1.81 11.82
N THR A 284 34.38 -2.29 11.84
CA THR A 284 34.96 -3.05 10.73
C THR A 284 35.52 -4.34 11.27
N ILE A 285 35.17 -5.45 10.64
CA ILE A 285 35.80 -6.76 10.87
C ILE A 285 36.85 -6.94 9.79
N GLY A 286 38.08 -7.22 10.21
CA GLY A 286 39.21 -7.52 9.34
C GLY A 286 39.78 -8.91 9.63
N GLY A 287 40.73 -9.31 8.80
CA GLY A 287 41.21 -10.69 8.68
C GLY A 287 40.85 -11.20 7.30
N ASP A 288 41.84 -11.68 6.57
CA ASP A 288 41.67 -12.21 5.22
C ASP A 288 40.90 -13.54 5.26
N GLU A 289 40.96 -14.28 6.38
CA GLU A 289 40.30 -15.59 6.55
C GLU A 289 38.85 -15.50 7.07
N TRP A 290 38.39 -14.33 7.54
CA TRP A 290 37.08 -14.23 8.20
C TRP A 290 35.89 -14.54 7.29
N SER A 291 35.97 -14.16 6.00
CA SER A 291 34.91 -14.46 5.03
C SER A 291 34.77 -15.96 4.77
N ASP A 292 35.90 -16.65 4.63
CA ASP A 292 35.95 -18.09 4.37
C ASP A 292 35.48 -18.85 5.62
N TYR A 293 35.91 -18.40 6.80
CA TYR A 293 35.45 -18.95 8.08
C TYR A 293 33.92 -18.78 8.30
N LEU A 294 33.35 -17.63 7.94
CA LEU A 294 31.89 -17.46 7.97
C LEU A 294 31.17 -18.41 7.02
N GLN A 295 31.76 -18.72 5.88
CA GLN A 295 31.21 -19.69 4.93
C GLN A 295 31.22 -21.11 5.52
N GLU A 296 32.32 -21.52 6.17
CA GLU A 296 32.41 -22.79 6.91
C GLU A 296 31.37 -22.88 8.04
N LEU A 297 31.18 -21.80 8.80
CA LEU A 297 30.13 -21.73 9.83
C LEU A 297 28.73 -21.85 9.22
N CYS A 298 28.48 -21.25 8.05
CA CYS A 298 27.22 -21.43 7.33
C CYS A 298 26.99 -22.90 6.93
N GLU A 299 28.02 -23.64 6.52
CA GLU A 299 27.91 -25.06 6.22
C GLU A 299 27.59 -25.89 7.46
N LEU A 300 28.24 -25.59 8.60
CA LEU A 300 27.95 -26.21 9.89
C LEU A 300 26.49 -25.94 10.33
N VAL A 301 26.05 -24.68 10.22
CA VAL A 301 24.68 -24.27 10.53
C VAL A 301 23.69 -25.03 9.67
N ALA A 302 23.92 -25.08 8.35
CA ALA A 302 23.08 -25.82 7.43
C ALA A 302 22.98 -27.30 7.81
N GLN A 303 24.11 -27.94 8.11
CA GLN A 303 24.14 -29.35 8.54
C GLN A 303 23.36 -29.58 9.85
N LYS A 304 23.61 -28.77 10.89
CA LYS A 304 23.02 -28.94 12.22
C LYS A 304 21.54 -28.62 12.25
N MET A 305 21.08 -27.68 11.42
CA MET A 305 19.68 -27.27 11.32
C MET A 305 18.90 -28.06 10.24
N GLY A 306 19.54 -28.99 9.53
CA GLY A 306 18.88 -29.85 8.53
C GLY A 306 18.53 -29.13 7.22
N ILE A 307 19.35 -28.16 6.82
CA ILE A 307 19.14 -27.33 5.64
C ILE A 307 19.98 -27.87 4.48
N ASN A 308 19.32 -28.40 3.46
CA ASN A 308 19.97 -29.05 2.31
C ASN A 308 20.28 -28.08 1.15
N THR A 309 20.37 -26.78 1.45
CA THR A 309 20.70 -25.74 0.46
C THR A 309 21.80 -24.83 0.96
N PRO A 310 22.61 -24.26 0.05
CA PRO A 310 23.55 -23.21 0.43
C PRO A 310 22.85 -22.05 1.12
N ILE A 311 23.37 -21.67 2.28
CA ILE A 311 22.95 -20.50 3.04
C ILE A 311 24.09 -19.49 3.10
N HIS A 312 23.74 -18.25 3.44
CA HIS A 312 24.71 -17.20 3.73
C HIS A 312 24.30 -16.44 4.99
N ALA A 313 25.28 -15.80 5.63
CA ALA A 313 25.09 -14.99 6.83
C ALA A 313 25.35 -13.51 6.51
N GLU A 314 24.35 -12.66 6.73
CA GLU A 314 24.47 -11.21 6.57
C GLU A 314 24.63 -10.53 7.93
N LEU A 315 25.70 -9.76 8.12
CA LEU A 315 25.99 -9.09 9.39
C LEU A 315 24.87 -8.10 9.73
N TYR A 316 24.18 -8.34 10.84
CA TYR A 316 23.07 -7.49 11.26
C TYR A 316 23.51 -6.41 12.25
N LYS A 317 24.16 -6.80 13.36
CA LYS A 317 24.62 -5.85 14.39
C LYS A 317 25.60 -6.48 15.38
N MET A 318 26.27 -5.61 16.13
CA MET A 318 27.06 -5.98 17.30
C MET A 318 26.28 -5.64 18.58
N LEU A 319 26.26 -6.58 19.53
CA LEU A 319 25.60 -6.42 20.82
C LEU A 319 26.61 -6.51 21.97
N LEU A 320 26.48 -5.62 22.94
CA LEU A 320 27.29 -5.60 24.15
C LEU A 320 26.38 -5.54 25.39
N TYR A 321 26.45 -6.60 26.18
CA TYR A 321 25.66 -6.75 27.41
C TYR A 321 26.57 -6.53 28.62
N GLU A 322 26.28 -5.49 29.41
CA GLU A 322 26.93 -5.25 30.70
C GLU A 322 26.16 -5.91 31.85
N LYS A 323 26.63 -5.74 33.10
CA LYS A 323 25.93 -6.30 34.27
C LYS A 323 24.46 -5.85 34.34
N GLY A 324 23.56 -6.83 34.46
CA GLY A 324 22.11 -6.66 34.51
C GLY A 324 21.44 -6.44 33.15
N ALA A 325 22.21 -6.40 32.06
CA ALA A 325 21.68 -6.40 30.70
C ALA A 325 20.98 -7.74 30.39
N MET A 326 19.83 -7.67 29.72
CA MET A 326 18.93 -8.80 29.44
C MET A 326 18.02 -8.47 28.26
N PHE A 327 17.31 -9.48 27.74
CA PHE A 327 16.23 -9.29 26.78
C PHE A 327 15.15 -10.35 27.01
N LYS A 328 13.93 -9.93 27.37
CA LYS A 328 12.79 -10.81 27.62
C LYS A 328 12.44 -11.71 26.43
N ALA A 329 11.71 -12.80 26.69
CA ALA A 329 11.25 -13.77 25.69
C ALA A 329 10.56 -13.10 24.48
N HIS A 330 11.03 -13.41 23.28
CA HIS A 330 10.52 -12.91 21.99
C HIS A 330 10.84 -13.89 20.85
N THR A 331 10.37 -13.61 19.63
CA THR A 331 10.83 -14.26 18.39
C THR A 331 11.52 -13.24 17.50
N ASP A 332 12.33 -13.71 16.56
CA ASP A 332 12.99 -12.85 15.59
C ASP A 332 12.03 -12.46 14.46
N THR A 333 12.05 -11.18 14.09
CA THR A 333 11.42 -10.73 12.84
C THR A 333 12.40 -10.91 11.68
N GLU A 334 11.87 -11.39 10.55
CA GLU A 334 12.59 -11.51 9.28
C GLU A 334 12.94 -10.11 8.74
N LYS A 335 14.23 -9.86 8.46
CA LYS A 335 14.75 -8.52 8.11
C LYS A 335 15.24 -8.40 6.67
N ILE A 336 15.56 -9.53 6.05
CA ILE A 336 16.04 -9.62 4.68
C ILE A 336 15.24 -10.71 3.92
N PRO A 337 15.12 -10.62 2.59
CA PRO A 337 14.48 -11.67 1.80
C PRO A 337 15.13 -13.04 2.05
N ASN A 338 14.30 -14.09 2.12
CA ASN A 338 14.74 -15.47 2.38
C ASN A 338 15.45 -15.69 3.74
N MET A 339 15.35 -14.74 4.68
CA MET A 339 15.80 -14.96 6.05
C MET A 339 15.00 -16.08 6.69
N PHE A 340 15.69 -17.06 7.29
CA PHE A 340 15.03 -18.16 8.00
C PHE A 340 15.45 -18.27 9.47
N GLY A 341 16.53 -17.60 9.87
CA GLY A 341 17.05 -17.70 11.23
C GLY A 341 18.13 -16.69 11.57
N THR A 342 18.68 -16.85 12.76
CA THR A 342 19.73 -15.99 13.33
C THR A 342 20.96 -16.82 13.68
N LEU A 343 22.15 -16.28 13.41
CA LEU A 343 23.43 -16.79 13.91
C LEU A 343 24.03 -15.77 14.88
N ALA A 344 24.27 -16.19 16.12
CA ALA A 344 24.88 -15.36 17.17
C ALA A 344 26.28 -15.88 17.52
N ILE A 345 27.30 -15.13 17.14
CA ILE A 345 28.71 -15.43 17.42
C ILE A 345 29.14 -14.64 18.67
N SER A 346 29.44 -15.33 19.76
CA SER A 346 29.98 -14.74 20.99
C SER A 346 31.49 -14.64 20.90
N LEU A 347 31.99 -13.39 20.88
CA LEU A 347 33.41 -13.09 20.76
C LEU A 347 34.13 -13.21 22.13
N PRO A 348 35.46 -13.41 22.13
CA PRO A 348 36.25 -13.52 23.36
C PRO A 348 36.05 -12.36 24.34
N SER A 349 35.32 -12.63 25.43
CA SER A 349 35.05 -11.65 26.49
C SER A 349 34.69 -12.34 27.81
N LYS A 350 35.33 -11.92 28.91
CA LYS A 350 35.06 -12.49 30.24
C LYS A 350 33.70 -12.02 30.76
N HIS A 351 32.80 -12.97 31.03
CA HIS A 351 31.49 -12.71 31.62
C HIS A 351 30.91 -13.93 32.39
N ARG A 352 29.79 -13.72 33.10
CA ARG A 352 28.95 -14.73 33.75
C ARG A 352 27.48 -14.32 33.62
N GLY A 353 26.57 -15.29 33.50
CA GLY A 353 25.18 -15.03 33.14
C GLY A 353 25.05 -14.64 31.66
N GLY A 354 23.87 -14.20 31.23
CA GLY A 354 23.64 -13.88 29.81
C GLY A 354 23.31 -15.11 28.98
N GLU A 355 22.83 -16.18 29.62
CA GLU A 355 22.36 -17.40 28.98
C GLU A 355 21.23 -17.07 28.00
N VAL A 356 21.24 -17.70 26.82
CA VAL A 356 20.14 -17.58 25.86
C VAL A 356 19.30 -18.85 25.94
N VAL A 357 18.06 -18.71 26.43
CA VAL A 357 17.08 -19.80 26.46
C VAL A 357 16.34 -19.80 25.13
N LEU A 358 16.30 -20.94 24.45
CA LEU A 358 15.70 -21.14 23.13
C LEU A 358 14.63 -22.23 23.27
N GLU A 359 13.38 -21.92 22.92
CA GLU A 359 12.22 -22.79 23.09
C GLU A 359 11.44 -22.92 21.76
N HIS A 360 11.13 -24.15 21.36
CA HIS A 360 10.32 -24.45 20.18
C HIS A 360 9.57 -25.78 20.35
N CYS A 361 8.27 -25.81 20.05
CA CYS A 361 7.42 -27.01 20.17
C CYS A 361 7.51 -27.77 21.52
N GLY A 362 7.77 -27.06 22.62
CA GLY A 362 7.90 -27.64 23.97
C GLY A 362 9.27 -28.26 24.28
N GLU A 363 10.25 -28.14 23.38
CA GLU A 363 11.66 -28.44 23.63
C GLU A 363 12.45 -27.16 23.93
N ASP A 364 13.46 -27.24 24.80
CA ASP A 364 14.32 -26.11 25.16
C ASP A 364 15.83 -26.41 25.03
N ILE A 365 16.60 -25.39 24.64
CA ILE A 365 18.08 -25.38 24.61
C ILE A 365 18.56 -24.13 25.34
N VAL A 366 19.56 -24.27 26.22
CA VAL A 366 20.16 -23.14 26.94
C VAL A 366 21.60 -22.93 26.46
N TYR A 367 21.83 -21.83 25.73
CA TYR A 367 23.15 -21.45 25.23
C TYR A 367 23.93 -20.64 26.26
N GLU A 368 25.03 -21.22 26.75
CA GLU A 368 25.86 -20.68 27.83
C GLU A 368 27.22 -20.18 27.35
N SER A 369 27.22 -19.09 26.56
CA SER A 369 28.42 -18.50 25.93
C SER A 369 29.60 -18.16 26.87
N TYR A 370 29.39 -18.14 28.19
CA TYR A 370 30.45 -17.87 29.16
C TYR A 370 31.35 -19.08 29.46
N LYS A 371 30.99 -20.28 28.98
CA LYS A 371 31.74 -21.54 29.19
C LYS A 371 32.96 -21.67 28.28
N SER A 372 32.97 -20.99 27.14
CA SER A 372 34.02 -21.07 26.10
C SER A 372 34.71 -19.73 25.91
N GLN A 373 35.87 -19.72 25.24
CA GLN A 373 36.51 -18.45 24.84
C GLN A 373 35.71 -17.78 23.72
N ALA A 374 35.27 -18.53 22.73
CA ALA A 374 34.33 -18.11 21.72
C ALA A 374 33.35 -19.26 21.45
N SER A 375 32.14 -18.92 21.04
CA SER A 375 31.10 -19.91 20.72
C SER A 375 30.09 -19.29 19.78
N CYS A 376 29.31 -20.11 19.08
CA CYS A 376 28.16 -19.66 18.33
C CYS A 376 26.88 -20.38 18.77
N ALA A 377 25.74 -19.77 18.47
CA ALA A 377 24.46 -20.45 18.47
C ALA A 377 23.65 -19.99 17.27
N ALA A 378 22.82 -20.88 16.73
CA ALA A 378 21.91 -20.56 15.63
C ALA A 378 20.53 -21.18 15.87
N TRP A 379 19.49 -20.48 15.42
CA TRP A 379 18.09 -20.88 15.58
C TRP A 379 17.21 -20.32 14.46
N TYR A 380 16.07 -20.97 14.20
CA TYR A 380 15.06 -20.46 13.26
C TYR A 380 14.36 -19.21 13.81
N SER A 381 13.92 -18.29 12.95
CA SER A 381 13.38 -16.98 13.37
C SER A 381 12.15 -17.07 14.30
N ASP A 382 11.35 -18.13 14.16
CA ASP A 382 10.14 -18.40 14.95
C ASP A 382 10.44 -19.11 16.28
N VAL A 383 11.70 -19.40 16.60
CA VAL A 383 12.10 -19.93 17.91
C VAL A 383 11.93 -18.83 18.97
N HIS A 384 11.19 -19.15 20.03
CA HIS A 384 11.08 -18.26 21.18
C HIS A 384 12.40 -18.22 21.93
N HIS A 385 12.91 -17.02 22.20
CA HIS A 385 14.18 -16.89 22.88
C HIS A 385 14.25 -15.71 23.85
N GLU A 386 14.98 -15.93 24.94
CA GLU A 386 15.21 -14.98 26.02
C GLU A 386 16.69 -14.91 26.36
N VAL A 387 17.22 -13.71 26.59
CA VAL A 387 18.57 -13.50 27.14
C VAL A 387 18.47 -13.16 28.61
N LEU A 388 18.90 -14.09 29.47
CA LEU A 388 18.90 -13.91 30.92
C LEU A 388 19.89 -12.82 31.38
N PRO A 389 19.71 -12.23 32.58
CA PRO A 389 20.58 -11.16 33.05
C PRO A 389 22.06 -11.54 33.16
N VAL A 390 22.94 -10.71 32.57
CA VAL A 390 24.40 -10.83 32.80
C VAL A 390 24.73 -10.51 34.25
N LYS A 391 25.36 -11.46 34.94
CA LYS A 391 25.70 -11.36 36.37
C LYS A 391 27.01 -10.61 36.60
N SER A 392 27.99 -10.75 35.70
CA SER A 392 29.26 -10.03 35.75
C SER A 392 29.98 -10.00 34.39
N GLY A 393 30.87 -9.03 34.20
CA GLY A 393 31.65 -8.89 32.96
C GLY A 393 30.86 -8.28 31.81
N TYR A 394 31.28 -8.57 30.58
CA TYR A 394 30.63 -8.09 29.35
C TYR A 394 30.44 -9.24 28.37
N ARG A 395 29.19 -9.55 27.99
CA ARG A 395 28.92 -10.51 26.91
C ARG A 395 28.91 -9.73 25.59
N TRP A 396 29.75 -10.15 24.64
CA TRP A 396 29.99 -9.42 23.39
C TRP A 396 29.71 -10.33 22.20
N VAL A 397 28.79 -9.92 21.34
CA VAL A 397 28.18 -10.80 20.33
C VAL A 397 28.05 -10.09 19.00
N LEU A 398 28.34 -10.81 17.91
CA LEU A 398 27.94 -10.45 16.55
C LEU A 398 26.70 -11.26 16.19
N THR A 399 25.66 -10.59 15.70
CA THR A 399 24.44 -11.24 15.22
C THR A 399 24.35 -11.12 13.71
N TYR A 400 24.05 -12.23 13.05
CA TYR A 400 23.89 -12.35 11.61
C TYR A 400 22.48 -12.85 11.28
N ASN A 401 21.89 -12.32 10.21
CA ASN A 401 20.68 -12.88 9.60
C ASN A 401 21.11 -14.04 8.69
N LEU A 402 20.51 -15.22 8.86
CA LEU A 402 20.75 -16.38 8.00
C LEU A 402 19.71 -16.44 6.89
N ALA A 403 20.15 -16.54 5.64
CA ALA A 403 19.27 -16.58 4.48
C ALA A 403 19.69 -17.62 3.43
N ILE A 404 18.71 -18.13 2.68
CA ILE A 404 18.92 -19.14 1.62
C ILE A 404 19.35 -18.45 0.31
N GLY A 405 20.36 -19.02 -0.38
CA GLY A 405 20.84 -18.49 -1.67
C GLY A 405 19.82 -18.62 -2.81
N GLN A 406 19.74 -17.61 -3.68
CA GLN A 406 18.71 -17.50 -4.74
C GLN A 406 18.84 -18.50 -5.91
N SER A 407 19.95 -19.24 -6.02
CA SER A 407 20.38 -19.86 -7.29
C SER A 407 20.39 -21.40 -7.31
N SER A 408 20.02 -22.07 -6.21
CA SER A 408 20.23 -23.52 -6.08
C SER A 408 18.90 -24.27 -5.94
N PRO A 409 18.61 -25.26 -6.80
CA PRO A 409 17.54 -26.22 -6.55
C PRO A 409 17.81 -26.93 -5.23
N ARG A 410 16.81 -27.02 -4.34
CA ARG A 410 16.92 -27.83 -3.11
C ARG A 410 17.09 -29.29 -3.53
N THR A 411 18.23 -29.91 -3.20
CA THR A 411 18.43 -31.36 -3.40
C THR A 411 17.94 -32.09 -2.15
N PHE A 412 17.06 -33.06 -2.32
CA PHE A 412 16.55 -33.89 -1.24
C PHE A 412 17.00 -35.32 -1.42
N ASP A 413 17.39 -35.96 -0.33
CA ASP A 413 17.58 -37.40 -0.32
C ASP A 413 16.24 -38.08 -0.59
N THR A 414 16.27 -39.10 -1.43
CA THR A 414 15.09 -39.90 -1.76
C THR A 414 14.66 -40.68 -0.53
N PHE A 415 13.42 -40.51 -0.07
CA PHE A 415 12.88 -41.30 1.03
C PHE A 415 12.80 -42.78 0.62
N SER A 416 13.03 -43.68 1.57
CA SER A 416 12.89 -45.12 1.29
C SER A 416 11.42 -45.47 1.06
N GLU A 417 11.15 -46.49 0.23
CA GLU A 417 9.77 -46.97 0.01
C GLU A 417 9.12 -47.41 1.33
N THR A 418 9.88 -47.94 2.28
CA THR A 418 9.38 -48.28 3.61
C THR A 418 8.89 -47.09 4.43
N GLU A 419 9.46 -45.90 4.22
CA GLU A 419 9.03 -44.66 4.90
C GLU A 419 7.78 -44.06 4.23
N LEU A 420 7.65 -44.19 2.90
CA LEU A 420 6.54 -43.62 2.14
C LEU A 420 5.29 -44.52 2.12
N GLN A 421 5.45 -45.84 2.26
CA GLN A 421 4.35 -46.82 2.17
C GLN A 421 3.15 -46.49 3.06
N PRO A 422 3.30 -46.11 4.36
CA PRO A 422 2.16 -45.77 5.21
C PRO A 422 1.37 -44.57 4.70
N LEU A 423 2.04 -43.55 4.13
CA LEU A 423 1.39 -42.38 3.54
C LEU A 423 0.59 -42.77 2.29
N ARG A 424 1.19 -43.58 1.41
CA ARG A 424 0.55 -44.09 0.19
C ARG A 424 -0.70 -44.92 0.49
N GLU A 425 -0.62 -45.81 1.47
CA GLU A 425 -1.76 -46.65 1.88
C GLU A 425 -2.91 -45.83 2.46
N CYS A 426 -2.60 -44.86 3.34
CA CYS A 426 -3.62 -43.99 3.93
C CYS A 426 -4.35 -43.17 2.87
N VAL A 427 -3.60 -42.49 1.99
CA VAL A 427 -4.20 -41.61 0.97
C VAL A 427 -4.84 -42.43 -0.16
N GLY A 428 -4.26 -43.56 -0.55
CA GLY A 428 -4.87 -44.49 -1.50
C GLY A 428 -6.23 -45.02 -1.01
N GLY A 429 -6.32 -45.42 0.26
CA GLY A 429 -7.58 -45.85 0.88
C GLY A 429 -8.64 -44.75 0.97
N TRP A 430 -8.21 -43.50 1.16
CA TRP A 430 -9.10 -42.33 1.14
C TRP A 430 -9.61 -42.01 -0.27
N LEU A 431 -8.75 -42.10 -1.28
CA LEU A 431 -9.10 -41.84 -2.68
C LEU A 431 -9.99 -42.94 -3.29
N ALA A 432 -9.89 -44.18 -2.81
CA ALA A 432 -10.74 -45.29 -3.24
C ALA A 432 -12.23 -45.12 -2.86
N GLN A 433 -12.54 -44.27 -1.88
CA GLN A 433 -13.92 -43.95 -1.50
C GLN A 433 -14.58 -43.04 -2.56
N GLU A 434 -15.87 -43.27 -2.85
CA GLU A 434 -16.63 -42.35 -3.69
C GLU A 434 -16.72 -40.96 -3.05
N GLN A 435 -16.69 -39.90 -3.87
CA GLN A 435 -16.66 -38.51 -3.40
C GLN A 435 -17.81 -38.18 -2.42
N LYS A 436 -19.01 -38.72 -2.67
CA LYS A 436 -20.20 -38.50 -1.84
C LYS A 436 -20.13 -39.20 -0.47
N ASP A 437 -19.32 -40.25 -0.36
CA ASP A 437 -19.18 -41.09 0.84
C ASP A 437 -17.94 -40.71 1.67
N ARG A 438 -17.06 -39.86 1.14
CA ARG A 438 -15.89 -39.34 1.86
C ARG A 438 -16.32 -38.41 2.98
N LYS A 439 -16.07 -38.83 4.22
CA LYS A 439 -16.32 -38.03 5.44
C LYS A 439 -15.49 -36.73 5.48
N THR A 440 -14.36 -36.70 4.79
CA THR A 440 -13.42 -35.56 4.73
C THR A 440 -13.15 -35.22 3.27
N PRO A 441 -13.60 -34.05 2.76
CA PRO A 441 -13.37 -33.65 1.37
C PRO A 441 -11.93 -33.20 1.13
N TYR A 442 -11.22 -32.80 2.18
CA TYR A 442 -9.80 -32.43 2.23
C TYR A 442 -9.25 -32.65 3.65
N ALA A 443 -7.93 -32.61 3.81
CA ALA A 443 -7.23 -32.77 5.09
C ALA A 443 -6.19 -31.67 5.30
N CYS A 444 -6.13 -31.10 6.51
CA CYS A 444 -5.19 -30.04 6.88
C CYS A 444 -4.17 -30.56 7.91
N HIS A 445 -2.88 -30.61 7.54
CA HIS A 445 -1.79 -30.96 8.44
C HIS A 445 -1.11 -29.67 8.94
N VAL A 446 -1.22 -29.36 10.23
CA VAL A 446 -0.58 -28.18 10.82
C VAL A 446 0.94 -28.37 10.85
N LEU A 447 1.66 -27.33 10.44
CA LEU A 447 3.12 -27.25 10.41
C LEU A 447 3.66 -26.84 11.77
N ASP A 448 4.87 -27.29 12.10
CA ASP A 448 5.54 -27.03 13.38
C ASP A 448 6.10 -25.60 13.45
N HIS A 449 6.53 -25.03 12.32
CA HIS A 449 7.04 -23.65 12.25
C HIS A 449 5.95 -22.63 11.89
N GLU A 450 6.19 -21.40 12.33
CA GLU A 450 5.40 -20.24 11.91
C GLU A 450 5.92 -19.66 10.58
N TYR A 451 4.98 -19.34 9.68
CA TYR A 451 5.24 -18.72 8.39
C TYR A 451 4.36 -17.48 8.23
N THR A 452 4.87 -16.50 7.47
CA THR A 452 4.11 -15.29 7.13
C THR A 452 3.38 -15.46 5.81
N GLN A 453 2.37 -14.63 5.56
CA GLN A 453 1.62 -14.63 4.29
C GLN A 453 2.53 -14.36 3.08
N ALA A 454 3.60 -13.59 3.27
CA ALA A 454 4.56 -13.27 2.22
C ALA A 454 5.55 -14.42 1.92
N ASN A 455 5.84 -15.25 2.92
CA ASN A 455 6.91 -16.24 2.86
C ASN A 455 6.42 -17.68 3.05
N ILE A 456 5.13 -17.98 2.91
CA ILE A 456 4.64 -19.37 2.91
C ILE A 456 4.66 -19.94 1.47
N SER A 457 5.59 -20.86 1.21
CA SER A 457 5.78 -21.53 -0.09
C SER A 457 6.52 -22.84 0.12
N GLN A 458 6.54 -23.74 -0.87
CA GLN A 458 7.37 -24.93 -0.79
C GLN A 458 8.84 -24.58 -0.59
N LYS A 459 9.33 -23.47 -1.16
CA LYS A 459 10.76 -23.11 -1.08
C LYS A 459 11.16 -22.49 0.24
N SER A 460 10.23 -22.24 1.16
CA SER A 460 10.49 -21.55 2.43
C SER A 460 10.21 -22.41 3.65
N LEU A 461 9.66 -23.64 3.49
CA LEU A 461 9.47 -24.54 4.64
C LEU A 461 10.81 -24.81 5.34
N LYS A 462 10.73 -24.83 6.67
CA LYS A 462 11.84 -24.94 7.63
C LYS A 462 11.89 -26.36 8.23
N GLY A 463 13.08 -26.87 8.47
CA GLY A 463 13.35 -28.11 9.23
C GLY A 463 12.38 -29.28 8.98
N ALA A 464 11.66 -29.65 10.04
CA ALA A 464 10.72 -30.78 10.06
C ALA A 464 9.60 -30.65 9.02
N ASP A 465 9.07 -29.44 8.84
CA ASP A 465 7.96 -29.17 7.91
C ASP A 465 8.36 -29.47 6.47
N MET A 466 9.57 -29.02 6.09
CA MET A 466 10.13 -29.31 4.78
C MET A 466 10.28 -30.81 4.56
N THR A 467 10.83 -31.52 5.55
CA THR A 467 11.05 -32.97 5.46
C THR A 467 9.73 -33.73 5.30
N ARG A 468 8.73 -33.41 6.13
CA ARG A 468 7.40 -34.03 6.06
C ARG A 468 6.66 -33.66 4.77
N PHE A 469 6.78 -32.42 4.31
CA PHE A 469 6.20 -31.97 3.06
C PHE A 469 6.80 -32.72 1.86
N MET A 470 8.13 -32.91 1.81
CA MET A 470 8.77 -33.68 0.73
C MET A 470 8.38 -35.15 0.76
N ALA A 471 8.29 -35.76 1.96
CA ALA A 471 7.82 -37.14 2.10
C ALA A 471 6.36 -37.28 1.58
N LEU A 472 5.48 -36.34 1.93
CA LEU A 472 4.12 -36.29 1.39
C LEU A 472 4.13 -36.11 -0.12
N GLN A 473 4.87 -35.14 -0.65
CA GLN A 473 4.91 -34.87 -2.09
C GLN A 473 5.39 -36.10 -2.88
N GLN A 474 6.43 -36.78 -2.41
CA GLN A 474 6.97 -37.99 -3.05
C GLN A 474 6.02 -39.20 -2.91
N ALA A 475 5.39 -39.39 -1.75
CA ALA A 475 4.39 -40.43 -1.54
C ALA A 475 3.15 -40.24 -2.43
N LEU A 476 2.79 -38.99 -2.70
CA LEU A 476 1.59 -38.62 -3.46
C LEU A 476 1.84 -38.37 -4.94
N GLU A 477 3.07 -38.56 -5.41
CA GLU A 477 3.41 -38.45 -6.82
C GLU A 477 2.56 -39.43 -7.66
N GLY A 478 1.85 -38.89 -8.66
CA GLY A 478 0.94 -39.65 -9.53
C GLY A 478 -0.45 -39.93 -8.93
N CYS A 479 -0.72 -39.55 -7.68
CA CYS A 479 -2.06 -39.62 -7.11
C CYS A 479 -2.93 -38.42 -7.52
N PRO A 480 -4.26 -38.57 -7.65
CA PRO A 480 -5.16 -37.48 -8.01
C PRO A 480 -5.46 -36.54 -6.83
N VAL A 481 -4.41 -35.92 -6.28
CA VAL A 481 -4.45 -34.97 -5.16
C VAL A 481 -3.64 -33.71 -5.48
N THR A 482 -4.17 -32.56 -5.07
CA THR A 482 -3.46 -31.28 -5.07
C THR A 482 -3.09 -30.92 -3.64
N MET A 483 -1.86 -30.43 -3.46
CA MET A 483 -1.38 -29.90 -2.19
C MET A 483 -1.32 -28.38 -2.25
N PHE A 484 -1.80 -27.71 -1.22
CA PHE A 484 -1.66 -26.27 -1.00
C PHE A 484 -0.98 -26.00 0.33
N LEU A 485 -0.46 -24.78 0.48
CA LEU A 485 0.01 -24.26 1.75
C LEU A 485 -0.92 -23.14 2.20
N ALA A 486 -1.21 -23.06 3.49
CA ALA A 486 -2.13 -22.06 4.01
C ALA A 486 -1.73 -21.55 5.39
N LEU A 487 -2.15 -20.32 5.69
CA LEU A 487 -2.21 -19.82 7.05
C LEU A 487 -3.54 -20.20 7.67
N LEU A 488 -3.49 -20.88 8.79
CA LEU A 488 -4.64 -21.38 9.53
C LEU A 488 -4.92 -20.45 10.71
N GLU A 489 -6.15 -20.00 10.86
CA GLU A 489 -6.62 -19.21 12.00
C GLU A 489 -7.81 -19.91 12.66
N ARG A 490 -7.78 -20.03 13.99
CA ARG A 490 -8.94 -20.40 14.78
C ARG A 490 -9.36 -19.21 15.62
N GLU A 491 -10.60 -18.79 15.47
CA GLU A 491 -11.25 -17.73 16.23
C GLU A 491 -12.16 -18.38 17.26
N GLU A 492 -11.92 -18.16 18.55
CA GLU A 492 -12.78 -18.58 19.64
C GLU A 492 -13.37 -17.35 20.33
N VAL A 493 -14.70 -17.29 20.45
CA VAL A 493 -15.41 -16.26 21.22
C VAL A 493 -16.00 -16.91 22.46
N GLY A 494 -15.84 -16.29 23.62
CA GLY A 494 -16.35 -16.87 24.86
C GLY A 494 -16.28 -15.97 26.08
N MET A 495 -16.74 -16.47 27.22
CA MET A 495 -16.72 -15.74 28.48
C MET A 495 -15.37 -15.84 29.19
N ILE A 496 -14.99 -14.75 29.85
CA ILE A 496 -13.71 -14.61 30.56
C ILE A 496 -13.89 -14.99 32.04
N ASP A 497 -12.92 -15.69 32.62
CA ASP A 497 -12.87 -15.92 34.06
C ASP A 497 -12.36 -14.67 34.82
N PHE A 498 -13.14 -14.17 35.77
CA PHE A 498 -12.80 -13.02 36.62
C PHE A 498 -12.24 -13.41 38.00
N ALA A 499 -11.87 -14.68 38.20
CA ALA A 499 -11.49 -15.21 39.52
C ALA A 499 -10.21 -14.63 40.16
N GLU A 500 -9.48 -13.71 39.51
CA GLU A 500 -8.32 -13.07 40.16
C GLU A 500 -8.72 -11.87 41.05
N PRO A 501 -8.27 -11.82 42.33
CA PRO A 501 -8.64 -10.78 43.30
C PRO A 501 -8.34 -9.33 42.87
N GLU A 502 -7.39 -9.14 41.96
CA GLU A 502 -6.95 -7.83 41.48
C GLU A 502 -7.97 -7.19 40.51
N MET A 503 -8.84 -7.99 39.89
CA MET A 503 -9.83 -7.53 38.90
C MET A 503 -11.21 -7.21 39.49
N GLN A 504 -11.50 -7.63 40.72
CA GLN A 504 -12.74 -7.22 41.42
C GLN A 504 -12.77 -5.73 41.77
N ALA A 505 -11.62 -5.05 41.78
CA ALA A 505 -11.50 -3.63 42.11
C ALA A 505 -11.92 -2.67 40.97
N PHE A 506 -12.15 -3.17 39.75
CA PHE A 506 -12.48 -2.34 38.57
C PHE A 506 -13.83 -2.74 37.98
N TYR A 507 -14.91 -2.32 38.65
CA TYR A 507 -16.27 -2.52 38.13
C TYR A 507 -16.47 -1.76 36.78
N PRO A 508 -17.32 -2.26 35.85
CA PRO A 508 -17.40 -1.80 34.45
C PRO A 508 -17.73 -0.31 34.24
N LEU A 509 -18.38 0.35 35.20
CA LEU A 509 -18.78 1.76 35.07
C LEU A 509 -17.58 2.73 35.11
N SER A 510 -16.53 2.38 35.84
CA SER A 510 -15.31 3.20 35.98
C SER A 510 -14.45 3.19 34.71
N LEU A 511 -14.36 2.06 34.01
CA LEU A 511 -13.60 1.92 32.76
C LEU A 511 -14.25 2.66 31.59
N ALA A 512 -15.58 2.65 31.49
CA ALA A 512 -16.32 3.35 30.44
C ALA A 512 -16.12 4.88 30.52
N LEU A 513 -16.10 5.43 31.74
CA LEU A 513 -15.85 6.85 31.99
C LEU A 513 -14.37 7.20 31.76
N ALA A 514 -13.44 6.34 32.18
CA ALA A 514 -12.00 6.55 32.02
C ALA A 514 -11.53 6.57 30.56
N ARG A 515 -12.15 5.76 29.68
CA ARG A 515 -11.89 5.79 28.22
C ARG A 515 -12.45 7.05 27.55
N THR A 516 -13.61 7.53 27.97
CA THR A 516 -14.26 8.71 27.36
C THR A 516 -13.55 10.01 27.77
N LEU A 517 -12.96 10.04 28.95
CA LEU A 517 -12.25 11.21 29.50
C LEU A 517 -10.71 11.12 29.37
N ASP A 518 -10.19 10.05 28.77
CA ASP A 518 -8.77 9.78 28.51
C ASP A 518 -7.88 9.82 29.78
N ILE A 519 -8.37 9.22 30.88
CA ILE A 519 -7.77 9.38 32.24
C ILE A 519 -6.93 8.17 32.69
N TYR A 520 -7.05 6.99 32.09
CA TYR A 520 -6.22 5.81 32.44
C TYR A 520 -5.67 5.05 31.22
N PRO A 521 -4.42 4.56 31.26
CA PRO A 521 -3.96 3.53 30.34
C PRO A 521 -4.72 2.22 30.61
N ASP A 522 -5.08 1.51 29.55
CA ASP A 522 -5.79 0.23 29.56
C ASP A 522 -5.31 -0.70 30.69
N PRO A 523 -6.17 -1.06 31.66
CA PRO A 523 -5.78 -1.90 32.80
C PRO A 523 -5.46 -3.35 32.38
N PHE A 524 -5.84 -3.78 31.17
CA PHE A 524 -5.55 -5.12 30.64
C PHE A 524 -4.23 -5.17 29.85
N LYS A 525 -3.42 -4.11 29.89
CA LYS A 525 -2.17 -4.01 29.10
C LYS A 525 -1.13 -5.03 29.59
N GLY A 526 -1.14 -6.21 28.98
CA GLY A 526 -0.19 -7.29 29.20
C GLY A 526 -0.70 -8.47 30.06
N TYR A 527 -1.96 -8.42 30.53
CA TYR A 527 -2.62 -9.54 31.21
C TYR A 527 -3.83 -10.01 30.41
N HIS A 528 -3.87 -11.31 30.14
CA HIS A 528 -4.73 -11.91 29.13
C HIS A 528 -5.47 -13.12 29.70
N PRO A 529 -6.58 -12.95 30.43
CA PRO A 529 -7.29 -14.07 31.05
C PRO A 529 -7.73 -15.13 30.01
N PRO A 530 -7.73 -16.42 30.37
CA PRO A 530 -8.24 -17.49 29.52
C PRO A 530 -9.76 -17.41 29.37
N LEU A 531 -10.30 -18.00 28.29
CA LEU A 531 -11.73 -18.22 28.16
C LEU A 531 -12.14 -19.34 29.14
N TYR A 532 -13.10 -19.05 30.01
CA TYR A 532 -13.71 -20.03 30.91
C TYR A 532 -14.66 -20.96 30.13
N SER A 533 -15.39 -20.39 29.16
CA SER A 533 -16.25 -21.13 28.23
C SER A 533 -16.08 -20.55 26.83
N VAL A 534 -16.07 -21.42 25.81
CA VAL A 534 -16.09 -21.03 24.40
C VAL A 534 -17.53 -21.15 23.91
N ASP A 535 -18.11 -20.04 23.47
CA ASP A 535 -19.47 -19.96 22.96
C ASP A 535 -19.50 -20.21 21.44
N GLU A 536 -18.50 -19.70 20.71
CA GLU A 536 -18.35 -19.90 19.27
C GLU A 536 -16.88 -20.21 18.92
N SER A 537 -16.66 -21.13 17.97
CA SER A 537 -15.34 -21.45 17.42
C SER A 537 -15.43 -21.54 15.90
N VAL A 538 -14.61 -20.76 15.19
CA VAL A 538 -14.56 -20.72 13.73
C VAL A 538 -13.13 -20.92 13.25
N CYS A 539 -12.92 -21.87 12.34
CA CYS A 539 -11.62 -22.14 11.74
C CYS A 539 -11.58 -21.62 10.29
N ARG A 540 -10.51 -20.93 9.92
CA ARG A 540 -10.34 -20.33 8.60
C ARG A 540 -8.94 -20.56 8.03
N LEU A 541 -8.84 -20.74 6.73
CA LEU A 541 -7.61 -20.57 5.98
C LEU A 541 -7.52 -19.11 5.57
N LYS A 542 -6.75 -18.31 6.29
CA LYS A 542 -6.61 -16.85 6.05
C LYS A 542 -6.06 -16.56 4.66
N THR A 543 -5.12 -17.38 4.21
CA THR A 543 -4.61 -17.36 2.85
C THR A 543 -4.33 -18.80 2.42
N LEU A 544 -4.71 -19.15 1.21
CA LEU A 544 -4.42 -20.42 0.54
C LEU A 544 -3.51 -20.14 -0.65
N ARG A 545 -2.39 -20.85 -0.72
CA ARG A 545 -1.29 -20.61 -1.65
C ARG A 545 -0.97 -21.90 -2.39
N ASP A 546 -0.58 -21.78 -3.65
CA ASP A 546 0.03 -22.91 -4.36
C ASP A 546 1.45 -23.18 -3.85
N LEU A 547 2.11 -24.18 -4.40
CA LEU A 547 3.44 -24.58 -3.95
C LEU A 547 4.53 -23.55 -4.29
N GLN A 548 4.26 -22.67 -5.27
CA GLN A 548 5.14 -21.58 -5.67
C GLN A 548 5.00 -20.36 -4.74
N GLY A 549 3.92 -20.29 -3.96
CA GLY A 549 3.61 -19.18 -3.06
C GLY A 549 2.62 -18.16 -3.63
N ASP A 550 2.04 -18.44 -4.81
CA ASP A 550 1.03 -17.58 -5.42
C ASP A 550 -0.33 -17.80 -4.73
N ALA A 551 -1.06 -16.70 -4.51
CA ALA A 551 -2.35 -16.74 -3.81
C ALA A 551 -3.43 -17.39 -4.69
N VAL A 552 -4.13 -18.38 -4.12
CA VAL A 552 -5.26 -19.08 -4.76
C VAL A 552 -6.59 -18.52 -4.27
N THR A 553 -6.74 -18.33 -2.96
CA THR A 553 -7.90 -17.69 -2.33
C THR A 553 -7.53 -17.25 -0.89
N ASP A 554 -8.31 -16.35 -0.31
CA ASP A 554 -8.15 -15.91 1.08
C ASP A 554 -9.44 -16.13 1.89
N ASP A 555 -9.32 -16.09 3.21
CA ASP A 555 -10.39 -16.18 4.22
C ASP A 555 -11.41 -17.32 4.01
N LEU A 556 -10.93 -18.53 3.70
CA LEU A 556 -11.79 -19.70 3.52
C LEU A 556 -12.22 -20.31 4.85
N VAL A 557 -13.51 -20.29 5.17
CA VAL A 557 -14.03 -20.98 6.36
C VAL A 557 -13.95 -22.50 6.17
N ILE A 558 -13.33 -23.19 7.12
CA ILE A 558 -13.18 -24.65 7.09
C ILE A 558 -13.79 -25.30 8.32
N THR A 559 -14.18 -26.57 8.19
CA THR A 559 -14.62 -27.35 9.35
C THR A 559 -13.40 -27.79 10.15
N GLU A 560 -13.37 -27.49 11.46
CA GLU A 560 -12.25 -27.84 12.36
C GLU A 560 -11.94 -29.34 12.36
N ASN A 561 -12.96 -30.19 12.14
CA ASN A 561 -12.79 -31.63 11.97
C ASN A 561 -11.88 -32.02 10.79
N TYR A 562 -11.59 -31.14 9.84
CA TYR A 562 -10.68 -31.45 8.72
C TYR A 562 -9.20 -31.20 9.06
N VAL A 563 -8.92 -30.59 10.22
CA VAL A 563 -7.58 -30.48 10.79
C VAL A 563 -7.18 -31.83 11.39
N LEU A 564 -6.04 -32.37 10.96
CA LEU A 564 -5.58 -33.70 11.37
C LEU A 564 -5.19 -33.78 12.85
N ASP A 565 -4.58 -32.72 13.37
CA ASP A 565 -4.18 -32.60 14.77
C ASP A 565 -5.01 -31.53 15.50
N PRO A 566 -6.07 -31.93 16.24
CA PRO A 566 -6.90 -31.00 16.99
C PRO A 566 -6.14 -30.29 18.13
N SER A 567 -5.00 -30.86 18.56
CA SER A 567 -4.17 -30.30 19.63
C SER A 567 -3.17 -29.25 19.13
N ALA A 568 -3.08 -29.03 17.82
CA ALA A 568 -2.11 -28.12 17.22
C ALA A 568 -2.24 -26.65 17.69
N PHE A 569 -3.41 -26.26 18.20
CA PHE A 569 -3.62 -24.92 18.77
C PHE A 569 -3.36 -24.85 20.28
N LYS A 570 -3.04 -25.97 20.92
CA LYS A 570 -2.83 -26.05 22.37
C LYS A 570 -1.45 -25.48 22.72
N GLY A 571 -1.43 -24.37 23.46
CA GLY A 571 -0.20 -23.67 23.84
C GLY A 571 0.25 -22.57 22.87
N VAL A 572 -0.47 -22.37 21.75
CA VAL A 572 -0.25 -21.24 20.84
C VAL A 572 -0.73 -19.95 21.51
N LYS A 573 0.10 -18.90 21.49
CA LYS A 573 -0.27 -17.59 22.03
C LYS A 573 -1.35 -16.98 21.15
N SER A 574 -2.52 -16.68 21.72
CA SER A 574 -3.61 -16.03 20.98
C SER A 574 -3.48 -14.51 20.97
N GLU A 575 -3.81 -13.89 19.83
CA GLU A 575 -4.21 -12.48 19.82
C GLU A 575 -5.60 -12.38 20.45
N LYS A 576 -5.87 -11.32 21.23
CA LYS A 576 -7.12 -11.21 21.99
C LYS A 576 -7.77 -9.84 21.84
N ALA A 577 -9.09 -9.82 21.64
CA ALA A 577 -9.91 -8.61 21.71
C ALA A 577 -11.05 -8.80 22.70
N TYR A 578 -11.46 -7.72 23.35
CA TYR A 578 -12.51 -7.74 24.37
C TYR A 578 -13.68 -6.89 23.91
N GLU A 579 -14.89 -7.46 23.93
CA GLU A 579 -16.13 -6.73 23.72
C GLU A 579 -16.88 -6.61 25.05
N PHE A 580 -17.14 -5.37 25.48
CA PHE A 580 -17.88 -5.09 26.70
C PHE A 580 -19.36 -4.87 26.37
N SER A 581 -20.14 -5.95 26.33
CA SER A 581 -21.58 -5.89 26.09
C SER A 581 -22.36 -5.64 27.39
N GLY A 582 -22.29 -4.43 27.95
CA GLY A 582 -23.15 -4.00 29.06
C GLY A 582 -23.38 -5.07 30.15
N ASN A 583 -24.62 -5.20 30.64
CA ASN A 583 -24.98 -6.00 31.82
C ASN A 583 -24.86 -7.54 31.67
N SER A 584 -24.19 -8.06 30.64
CA SER A 584 -24.21 -9.49 30.27
C SER A 584 -22.86 -10.23 30.44
N GLY A 585 -21.87 -9.63 31.11
CA GLY A 585 -20.52 -10.19 31.24
C GLY A 585 -19.63 -9.80 30.07
N THR A 586 -18.30 -9.95 30.23
CA THR A 586 -17.33 -9.63 29.19
C THR A 586 -17.00 -10.88 28.38
N THR A 587 -17.19 -10.79 27.07
CA THR A 587 -16.71 -11.80 26.13
C THR A 587 -15.34 -11.39 25.58
N ALA A 588 -14.46 -12.37 25.38
CA ALA A 588 -13.22 -12.18 24.66
C ALA A 588 -13.27 -13.00 23.36
N THR A 589 -12.63 -12.47 22.33
CA THR A 589 -12.29 -13.21 21.13
C THR A 589 -10.81 -13.53 21.18
N HIS A 590 -10.45 -14.82 21.06
CA HIS A 590 -9.10 -15.32 20.95
C HIS A 590 -8.85 -15.81 19.52
N TRP A 591 -7.78 -15.32 18.88
CA TRP A 591 -7.31 -15.83 17.59
C TRP A 591 -6.03 -16.63 17.78
N TYR A 592 -6.05 -17.90 17.39
CA TYR A 592 -4.88 -18.77 17.32
C TYR A 592 -4.46 -18.88 15.85
N ARG A 593 -3.19 -18.63 15.55
CA ARG A 593 -2.68 -18.71 14.17
C ARG A 593 -1.61 -19.79 14.05
N GLY A 594 -1.59 -20.45 12.90
CA GLY A 594 -0.60 -21.45 12.53
C GLY A 594 -0.48 -21.53 11.01
N SER A 595 0.34 -22.46 10.52
CA SER A 595 0.46 -22.75 9.09
C SER A 595 0.10 -24.21 8.83
N THR A 596 -0.39 -24.54 7.64
CA THR A 596 -0.92 -25.87 7.35
C THR A 596 -0.68 -26.28 5.90
N ILE A 597 -0.48 -27.58 5.68
CA ILE A 597 -0.56 -28.22 4.36
C ILE A 597 -1.99 -28.66 4.15
N VAL A 598 -2.61 -28.24 3.06
CA VAL A 598 -3.97 -28.66 2.68
C VAL A 598 -3.88 -29.67 1.55
N ILE A 599 -4.29 -30.91 1.83
CA ILE A 599 -4.30 -32.02 0.87
C ILE A 599 -5.72 -32.20 0.35
N VAL A 600 -5.91 -32.07 -0.96
CA VAL A 600 -7.24 -32.00 -1.58
C VAL A 600 -7.31 -32.98 -2.76
N PRO A 601 -8.23 -33.96 -2.77
CA PRO A 601 -8.49 -34.78 -3.95
C PRO A 601 -9.00 -33.91 -5.09
N HIS A 602 -8.59 -34.19 -6.33
CA HIS A 602 -8.92 -33.37 -7.50
C HIS A 602 -10.41 -33.09 -7.68
N GLY A 603 -11.28 -34.08 -7.41
CA GLY A 603 -12.74 -33.90 -7.46
C GLY A 603 -13.30 -32.93 -6.41
N SER A 604 -12.56 -32.67 -5.32
CA SER A 604 -12.98 -31.78 -4.23
C SER A 604 -12.44 -30.35 -4.34
N VAL A 605 -11.48 -30.09 -5.23
CA VAL A 605 -10.82 -28.78 -5.36
C VAL A 605 -11.82 -27.68 -5.72
N ALA A 606 -12.73 -27.94 -6.68
CA ALA A 606 -13.77 -26.99 -7.03
C ALA A 606 -14.70 -26.68 -5.85
N GLY A 607 -15.08 -27.71 -5.09
CA GLY A 607 -15.86 -27.56 -3.87
C GLY A 607 -15.15 -26.66 -2.85
N LEU A 608 -13.87 -26.91 -2.57
CA LEU A 608 -13.05 -26.10 -1.67
C LEU A 608 -13.01 -24.63 -2.12
N LEU A 609 -12.69 -24.35 -3.39
CA LEU A 609 -12.55 -22.99 -3.90
C LEU A 609 -13.90 -22.26 -4.12
N SER A 610 -15.01 -23.00 -4.13
CA SER A 610 -16.37 -22.44 -4.27
C SER A 610 -16.99 -21.92 -2.98
N GLN A 611 -16.44 -22.29 -1.81
CA GLN A 611 -16.88 -21.90 -0.45
C GLN A 611 -16.54 -20.44 -0.11
N LEU A 612 -16.68 -19.53 -1.08
CA LEU A 612 -16.59 -18.09 -0.87
C LEU A 612 -17.67 -17.69 0.13
N ASP A 613 -17.22 -17.10 1.23
CA ASP A 613 -18.07 -16.63 2.31
C ASP A 613 -19.16 -15.72 1.75
N SER A 614 -20.43 -16.04 2.00
CA SER A 614 -21.60 -15.28 1.53
C SER A 614 -21.66 -13.84 2.10
N HIS A 615 -20.68 -13.47 2.93
CA HIS A 615 -20.63 -12.22 3.67
C HIS A 615 -19.61 -11.19 3.15
N ARG A 616 -18.80 -11.47 2.11
CA ARG A 616 -17.91 -10.46 1.49
C ARG A 616 -17.77 -10.57 -0.03
N ASP A 617 -17.72 -9.41 -0.70
CA ASP A 617 -17.40 -9.19 -2.12
C ASP A 617 -15.96 -9.67 -2.49
N SER A 618 -15.64 -10.95 -2.29
CA SER A 618 -14.36 -11.51 -2.72
C SER A 618 -14.38 -11.76 -4.24
N SER A 619 -13.53 -11.02 -4.96
CA SER A 619 -13.33 -11.17 -6.41
C SER A 619 -12.77 -12.55 -6.75
N PRO A 620 -13.26 -13.25 -7.80
CA PRO A 620 -12.73 -14.55 -8.23
C PRO A 620 -11.34 -14.49 -8.90
N GLU A 621 -10.65 -13.35 -8.81
CA GLU A 621 -9.40 -13.07 -9.52
C GLU A 621 -8.28 -14.06 -9.18
N MET A 622 -8.11 -14.42 -7.91
CA MET A 622 -7.04 -15.30 -7.46
C MET A 622 -7.25 -16.73 -7.97
N GLN A 623 -8.48 -17.24 -7.92
CA GLN A 623 -8.84 -18.56 -8.44
C GLN A 623 -8.64 -18.61 -9.96
N ILE A 624 -8.96 -17.52 -10.66
CA ILE A 624 -8.78 -17.43 -12.12
C ILE A 624 -7.29 -17.38 -12.49
N LYS A 625 -6.47 -16.63 -11.76
CA LYS A 625 -5.00 -16.63 -11.94
C LYS A 625 -4.42 -18.02 -11.72
N TYR A 626 -4.89 -18.72 -10.69
CA TYR A 626 -4.49 -20.10 -10.43
C TYR A 626 -4.89 -21.05 -11.57
N ILE A 627 -6.12 -20.95 -12.10
CA ILE A 627 -6.55 -21.72 -13.29
C ILE A 627 -5.63 -21.41 -14.49
N VAL A 628 -5.34 -20.14 -14.75
CA VAL A 628 -4.44 -19.69 -15.82
C VAL A 628 -3.02 -20.26 -15.66
N HIS A 629 -2.50 -20.29 -14.42
CA HIS A 629 -1.21 -20.89 -14.12
C HIS A 629 -1.20 -22.38 -14.44
N LEU A 630 -2.20 -23.13 -13.97
CA LEU A 630 -2.35 -24.57 -14.28
C LEU A 630 -2.45 -24.81 -15.80
N CYS A 631 -3.17 -23.94 -16.52
CA CYS A 631 -3.29 -23.99 -17.99
C CYS A 631 -1.97 -23.85 -18.73
N SER A 632 -1.01 -23.18 -18.11
CA SER A 632 0.27 -22.85 -18.74
C SER A 632 1.32 -23.95 -18.54
N GLN A 633 1.01 -24.99 -17.76
CA GLN A 633 1.93 -26.09 -17.49
C GLN A 633 1.93 -27.11 -18.65
N PRO A 634 3.10 -27.52 -19.17
CA PRO A 634 3.22 -28.38 -20.34
C PRO A 634 2.75 -29.83 -20.12
N ASP A 635 2.68 -30.29 -18.87
CA ASP A 635 2.35 -31.67 -18.48
C ASP A 635 0.98 -31.78 -17.79
N MET A 636 -0.03 -31.05 -18.28
CA MET A 636 -1.37 -31.08 -17.70
C MET A 636 -2.01 -32.48 -17.87
N GLN A 637 -2.20 -33.19 -16.75
CA GLN A 637 -2.83 -34.50 -16.73
C GLN A 637 -4.36 -34.41 -16.88
N ASP A 638 -5.01 -35.40 -17.49
CA ASP A 638 -6.47 -35.40 -17.80
C ASP A 638 -7.38 -35.10 -16.59
N HIS A 639 -6.95 -35.47 -15.39
CA HIS A 639 -7.71 -35.20 -14.16
C HIS A 639 -7.68 -33.70 -13.75
N LEU A 640 -6.62 -32.96 -14.11
CA LEU A 640 -6.54 -31.51 -13.88
C LEU A 640 -7.51 -30.78 -14.80
N ILE A 641 -7.74 -31.29 -16.02
CA ILE A 641 -8.73 -30.76 -16.95
C ILE A 641 -10.13 -30.84 -16.33
N ASN A 642 -10.52 -31.97 -15.73
CA ASN A 642 -11.83 -32.10 -15.08
C ASN A 642 -11.99 -31.16 -13.87
N THR A 643 -10.94 -31.02 -13.05
CA THR A 643 -10.92 -30.04 -11.95
C THR A 643 -11.03 -28.61 -12.48
N MET A 644 -10.36 -28.30 -13.59
CA MET A 644 -10.43 -27.00 -14.25
C MET A 644 -11.81 -26.72 -14.81
N VAL A 645 -12.45 -27.68 -15.47
CA VAL A 645 -13.83 -27.56 -15.98
C VAL A 645 -14.79 -27.28 -14.83
N SER A 646 -14.70 -28.03 -13.74
CA SER A 646 -15.56 -27.81 -12.57
C SER A 646 -15.31 -26.46 -11.89
N LEU A 647 -14.05 -26.00 -11.82
CA LEU A 647 -13.73 -24.67 -11.32
C LEU A 647 -14.31 -23.57 -12.22
N VAL A 648 -14.15 -23.70 -13.54
CA VAL A 648 -14.72 -22.77 -14.53
C VAL A 648 -16.25 -22.76 -14.40
N GLU A 649 -16.92 -23.90 -14.32
CA GLU A 649 -18.38 -23.98 -14.15
C GLU A 649 -18.88 -23.30 -12.86
N ASN A 650 -18.11 -23.37 -11.76
CA ASN A 650 -18.49 -22.77 -10.48
C ASN A 650 -18.10 -21.30 -10.34
N VAL A 651 -17.03 -20.86 -11.02
CA VAL A 651 -16.46 -19.51 -10.92
C VAL A 651 -17.01 -18.58 -12.01
N MET A 652 -17.23 -19.08 -13.24
CA MET A 652 -17.67 -18.26 -14.39
C MET A 652 -19.06 -17.62 -14.24
N PRO A 653 -20.07 -18.24 -13.60
CA PRO A 653 -21.34 -17.56 -13.34
C PRO A 653 -21.18 -16.33 -12.42
N LYS A 654 -20.12 -16.28 -11.59
CA LYS A 654 -19.83 -15.16 -10.69
C LYS A 654 -19.05 -14.02 -11.37
N LEU A 655 -18.53 -14.24 -12.58
CA LEU A 655 -17.85 -13.23 -13.41
C LEU A 655 -18.80 -12.20 -14.05
N GLU A 656 -20.13 -12.39 -13.95
CA GLU A 656 -21.14 -11.41 -14.38
C GLU A 656 -20.93 -10.00 -13.74
N ILE A 657 -20.14 -9.92 -12.68
CA ILE A 657 -19.91 -8.73 -11.85
C ILE A 657 -18.54 -8.06 -12.13
N TYR A 658 -17.61 -8.72 -12.83
CA TYR A 658 -16.20 -8.27 -12.95
C TYR A 658 -15.68 -8.20 -14.40
N PRO A 659 -16.16 -7.24 -15.22
CA PRO A 659 -15.75 -7.10 -16.63
C PRO A 659 -14.27 -6.74 -16.82
N ASP A 660 -13.61 -6.17 -15.80
CA ASP A 660 -12.19 -5.81 -15.86
C ASP A 660 -11.25 -7.02 -15.92
N LEU A 661 -11.70 -8.20 -15.47
CA LEU A 661 -10.89 -9.42 -15.49
C LEU A 661 -10.64 -9.95 -16.92
N MET A 662 -11.53 -9.63 -17.86
CA MET A 662 -11.39 -9.95 -19.28
C MET A 662 -10.33 -9.09 -19.98
N LYS A 663 -9.71 -8.13 -19.28
CA LYS A 663 -8.65 -7.24 -19.81
C LYS A 663 -7.25 -7.86 -19.72
N ASP A 664 -7.08 -8.99 -19.04
CA ASP A 664 -5.78 -9.67 -18.93
C ASP A 664 -5.35 -10.30 -20.27
N LYS A 665 -4.10 -10.08 -20.65
CA LYS A 665 -3.66 -9.87 -22.03
C LYS A 665 -3.18 -11.11 -22.79
N SER A 666 -3.15 -12.31 -22.20
CA SER A 666 -2.44 -13.43 -22.85
C SER A 666 -3.01 -14.84 -22.74
N VAL A 667 -3.71 -15.21 -21.66
CA VAL A 667 -4.05 -16.63 -21.42
C VAL A 667 -5.55 -16.91 -21.28
N LEU A 668 -6.28 -16.12 -20.50
CA LEU A 668 -7.70 -16.36 -20.22
C LEU A 668 -8.59 -16.51 -21.48
N PRO A 669 -8.46 -15.66 -22.52
CA PRO A 669 -9.30 -15.77 -23.71
C PRO A 669 -9.03 -17.02 -24.57
N LYS A 670 -7.80 -17.56 -24.58
CA LYS A 670 -7.47 -18.78 -25.34
C LYS A 670 -8.06 -20.02 -24.70
N VAL A 671 -7.93 -20.12 -23.37
CA VAL A 671 -8.50 -21.22 -22.57
C VAL A 671 -10.02 -21.22 -22.68
N LEU A 672 -10.65 -20.04 -22.56
CA LEU A 672 -12.10 -19.90 -22.72
C LEU A 672 -12.57 -20.26 -24.12
N ARG A 673 -11.81 -19.94 -25.18
CA ARG A 673 -12.15 -20.35 -26.55
C ARG A 673 -12.07 -21.87 -26.71
N GLN A 674 -11.07 -22.51 -26.13
CA GLN A 674 -10.91 -23.97 -26.19
C GLN A 674 -12.00 -24.71 -25.41
N TRP A 675 -12.45 -24.17 -24.28
CA TRP A 675 -13.62 -24.68 -23.56
C TRP A 675 -14.94 -24.41 -24.31
N MET A 676 -15.06 -23.24 -24.94
CA MET A 676 -16.27 -22.86 -25.67
C MET A 676 -16.49 -23.75 -26.90
N ILE A 677 -15.42 -24.12 -27.63
CA ILE A 677 -15.52 -24.91 -28.87
C ILE A 677 -15.22 -26.37 -28.53
N GLU A 678 -16.26 -27.17 -28.33
CA GLU A 678 -16.13 -28.59 -28.10
C GLU A 678 -16.16 -29.35 -29.44
N PRO A 679 -15.15 -30.19 -29.74
CA PRO A 679 -15.17 -30.97 -30.98
C PRO A 679 -16.39 -31.89 -30.99
N ASP A 680 -17.17 -31.84 -32.07
CA ASP A 680 -18.27 -32.76 -32.37
C ASP A 680 -19.60 -32.56 -31.60
N ASP A 681 -19.80 -31.44 -30.89
CA ASP A 681 -21.08 -31.08 -30.26
C ASP A 681 -21.43 -29.58 -30.40
N ASP A 682 -22.16 -29.26 -31.47
CA ASP A 682 -22.61 -27.88 -31.78
C ASP A 682 -23.59 -27.33 -30.73
N ASP A 683 -24.43 -28.19 -30.14
CA ASP A 683 -25.43 -27.79 -29.14
C ASP A 683 -24.74 -27.40 -27.83
N LYS A 684 -23.75 -28.18 -27.41
CA LYS A 684 -22.95 -27.90 -26.21
C LYS A 684 -22.03 -26.70 -26.40
N THR A 685 -21.45 -26.53 -27.59
CA THR A 685 -20.70 -25.32 -27.98
C THR A 685 -21.59 -24.07 -27.87
N LEU A 686 -22.84 -24.16 -28.31
CA LEU A 686 -23.80 -23.05 -28.23
C LEU A 686 -24.25 -22.77 -26.78
N ASP A 687 -24.45 -23.81 -25.96
CA ASP A 687 -24.75 -23.67 -24.52
C ASP A 687 -23.59 -22.96 -23.78
N ASN A 688 -22.36 -23.40 -24.04
CA ASN A 688 -21.15 -22.78 -23.48
C ASN A 688 -20.99 -21.32 -23.92
N PHE A 689 -21.27 -21.01 -25.19
CA PHE A 689 -21.28 -19.63 -25.67
C PHE A 689 -22.37 -18.79 -24.98
N ASN A 690 -23.58 -19.33 -24.78
CA ASN A 690 -24.67 -18.61 -24.13
C ASN A 690 -24.33 -18.23 -22.68
N LYS A 691 -23.57 -19.07 -21.95
CA LYS A 691 -23.06 -18.74 -20.61
C LYS A 691 -22.10 -17.53 -20.62
N LEU A 692 -21.30 -17.37 -21.69
CA LEU A 692 -20.35 -16.25 -21.85
C LEU A 692 -20.97 -15.00 -22.48
N LYS A 693 -22.03 -15.17 -23.27
CA LYS A 693 -22.64 -14.15 -24.13
C LYS A 693 -22.99 -12.87 -23.39
N LYS A 694 -23.56 -12.97 -22.19
CA LYS A 694 -23.93 -11.80 -21.37
C LYS A 694 -22.71 -10.97 -20.95
N GLY A 695 -21.65 -11.62 -20.48
CA GLY A 695 -20.39 -10.94 -20.12
C GLY A 695 -19.70 -10.29 -21.32
N LEU A 696 -19.68 -10.99 -22.46
CA LEU A 696 -19.15 -10.43 -23.72
C LEU A 696 -19.99 -9.24 -24.21
N SER A 697 -21.31 -9.31 -24.13
CA SER A 697 -22.20 -8.19 -24.46
C SER A 697 -21.92 -6.97 -23.56
N LEU A 698 -21.73 -7.17 -22.25
CA LEU A 698 -21.39 -6.10 -21.32
C LEU A 698 -20.00 -5.49 -21.62
N ALA A 699 -19.00 -6.33 -21.92
CA ALA A 699 -17.68 -5.86 -22.31
C ALA A 699 -17.72 -5.02 -23.61
N MET A 700 -18.53 -5.43 -24.59
CA MET A 700 -18.73 -4.70 -25.85
C MET A 700 -19.53 -3.40 -25.67
N ALA A 701 -20.46 -3.37 -24.70
CA ALA A 701 -21.23 -2.19 -24.33
C ALA A 701 -20.49 -1.22 -23.38
N SER A 702 -19.34 -1.63 -22.83
CA SER A 702 -18.55 -0.81 -21.90
C SER A 702 -18.05 0.49 -22.55
N LYS A 703 -17.66 1.45 -21.70
CA LYS A 703 -17.04 2.72 -22.12
C LYS A 703 -15.56 2.58 -22.51
N ASP A 704 -15.01 1.35 -22.54
CA ASP A 704 -13.63 1.12 -22.93
C ASP A 704 -13.39 1.49 -24.41
N GLY A 705 -12.17 1.91 -24.73
CA GLY A 705 -11.79 2.29 -26.11
C GLY A 705 -11.87 1.12 -27.11
N LEU A 706 -11.95 1.43 -28.41
CA LEU A 706 -12.13 0.43 -29.48
C LEU A 706 -10.95 -0.55 -29.56
N VAL A 707 -9.76 -0.14 -29.12
CA VAL A 707 -8.59 -1.01 -28.99
C VAL A 707 -8.89 -2.23 -28.09
N HIS A 708 -9.57 -2.03 -26.97
CA HIS A 708 -9.90 -3.11 -26.04
C HIS A 708 -10.97 -4.02 -26.62
N LYS A 709 -12.02 -3.43 -27.20
CA LYS A 709 -13.11 -4.17 -27.84
C LYS A 709 -12.60 -5.05 -28.99
N ARG A 710 -11.69 -4.54 -29.83
CA ARG A 710 -11.07 -5.31 -30.92
C ARG A 710 -10.25 -6.48 -30.41
N LYS A 711 -9.53 -6.30 -29.29
CA LYS A 711 -8.81 -7.41 -28.66
C LYS A 711 -9.78 -8.50 -28.21
N VAL A 712 -10.85 -8.16 -27.48
CA VAL A 712 -11.86 -9.13 -27.04
C VAL A 712 -12.39 -9.91 -28.24
N VAL A 713 -12.85 -9.22 -29.28
CA VAL A 713 -13.38 -9.87 -30.49
C VAL A 713 -12.35 -10.78 -31.17
N SER A 714 -11.11 -10.30 -31.38
CA SER A 714 -10.08 -11.10 -32.06
C SER A 714 -9.65 -12.36 -31.31
N HIS A 715 -9.78 -12.41 -29.98
CA HIS A 715 -9.38 -13.59 -29.20
C HIS A 715 -10.50 -14.63 -29.11
N PHE A 716 -11.75 -14.21 -28.93
CA PHE A 716 -12.90 -15.12 -28.83
C PHE A 716 -13.39 -15.58 -30.21
N VAL A 717 -13.35 -14.67 -31.18
CA VAL A 717 -13.88 -14.85 -32.54
C VAL A 717 -12.81 -14.41 -33.54
N PRO A 718 -11.68 -15.12 -33.63
CA PRO A 718 -10.64 -14.81 -34.62
C PRO A 718 -11.19 -14.96 -36.03
N LEU A 719 -10.67 -14.14 -36.96
CA LEU A 719 -10.98 -14.26 -38.37
C LEU A 719 -10.42 -15.58 -38.94
N PRO A 720 -11.07 -16.18 -39.95
CA PRO A 720 -10.56 -17.39 -40.58
C PRO A 720 -9.12 -17.26 -41.12
N SER A 721 -8.72 -16.08 -41.57
CA SER A 721 -7.35 -15.81 -42.04
C SER A 721 -6.29 -15.82 -40.94
N ASP A 722 -6.71 -15.65 -39.69
CA ASP A 722 -5.84 -15.48 -38.53
C ASP A 722 -5.77 -16.77 -37.68
N LEU A 723 -6.51 -17.81 -38.07
CA LEU A 723 -6.48 -19.12 -37.43
C LEU A 723 -5.30 -19.96 -37.94
N PRO A 724 -4.57 -20.64 -37.02
CA PRO A 724 -3.65 -21.73 -37.38
C PRO A 724 -4.37 -22.81 -38.21
N THR A 725 -3.64 -23.48 -39.10
CA THR A 725 -4.21 -24.43 -40.08
C THR A 725 -4.88 -25.65 -39.42
N ASP A 726 -4.57 -25.90 -38.16
CA ASP A 726 -5.03 -26.97 -37.28
C ASP A 726 -6.12 -26.53 -36.29
N ALA A 727 -6.49 -25.25 -36.25
CA ALA A 727 -7.47 -24.73 -35.30
C ALA A 727 -8.92 -24.90 -35.79
N LEU A 728 -9.83 -25.26 -34.88
CA LEU A 728 -11.26 -25.35 -35.17
C LEU A 728 -11.82 -23.99 -35.60
N PRO A 729 -12.59 -23.92 -36.71
CA PRO A 729 -13.20 -22.69 -37.19
C PRO A 729 -14.25 -22.19 -36.20
N THR A 730 -14.44 -20.87 -36.15
CA THR A 730 -15.49 -20.28 -35.31
C THR A 730 -16.87 -20.67 -35.86
N PRO A 731 -17.78 -21.26 -35.05
CA PRO A 731 -19.12 -21.63 -35.50
C PRO A 731 -19.92 -20.45 -36.06
N GLY A 732 -20.75 -20.72 -37.08
CA GLY A 732 -21.54 -19.71 -37.79
C GLY A 732 -22.41 -18.82 -36.88
N PRO A 733 -23.18 -19.37 -35.91
CA PRO A 733 -24.00 -18.56 -35.01
C PRO A 733 -23.22 -17.55 -34.15
N ILE A 734 -21.98 -17.88 -33.76
CA ILE A 734 -21.11 -17.01 -32.96
C ILE A 734 -20.53 -15.89 -33.83
N LEU A 735 -20.13 -16.21 -35.06
CA LEU A 735 -19.70 -15.20 -36.05
C LEU A 735 -20.83 -14.21 -36.35
N GLU A 736 -22.06 -14.70 -36.53
CA GLU A 736 -23.21 -13.85 -36.84
C GLU A 736 -23.58 -12.92 -35.68
N TRP A 737 -23.57 -13.44 -34.45
CA TRP A 737 -23.73 -12.60 -33.26
C TRP A 737 -22.66 -11.49 -33.19
N THR A 738 -21.41 -11.82 -33.54
CA THR A 738 -20.30 -10.87 -33.55
C THR A 738 -20.54 -9.76 -34.57
N ARG A 739 -20.97 -10.11 -35.79
CA ARG A 739 -21.32 -9.14 -36.85
C ARG A 739 -22.42 -8.19 -36.38
N GLN A 740 -23.51 -8.72 -35.86
CA GLN A 740 -24.63 -7.90 -35.38
C GLN A 740 -24.20 -6.98 -34.22
N THR A 741 -23.35 -7.46 -33.33
CA THR A 741 -22.84 -6.68 -32.19
C THR A 741 -21.95 -5.52 -32.66
N LEU A 742 -21.09 -5.76 -33.65
CA LEU A 742 -20.25 -4.72 -34.25
C LEU A 742 -21.09 -3.71 -35.03
N GLN A 743 -22.08 -4.16 -35.81
CA GLN A 743 -22.98 -3.28 -36.54
C GLN A 743 -23.77 -2.35 -35.58
N ASN A 744 -24.37 -2.91 -34.53
CA ASN A 744 -25.09 -2.14 -33.51
C ASN A 744 -24.20 -1.13 -32.77
N MET A 745 -22.87 -1.34 -32.73
CA MET A 745 -21.94 -0.40 -32.10
C MET A 745 -21.77 0.88 -32.92
N PHE A 746 -21.91 0.78 -34.25
CA PHE A 746 -21.72 1.89 -35.18
C PHE A 746 -23.03 2.46 -35.72
N ASP A 747 -24.16 1.75 -35.58
CA ASP A 747 -25.50 2.27 -35.85
C ASP A 747 -25.93 3.29 -34.76
N GLY A 748 -26.34 4.52 -35.16
CA GLY A 748 -26.80 5.59 -34.26
C GLY A 748 -25.81 6.76 -34.09
N ASP A 749 -25.68 7.31 -32.88
CA ASP A 749 -24.75 8.42 -32.57
C ASP A 749 -23.26 8.02 -32.55
N GLY A 750 -22.96 6.73 -32.75
CA GLY A 750 -21.60 6.16 -32.75
C GLY A 750 -20.80 6.43 -31.45
N PRO A 751 -19.56 5.95 -31.35
CA PRO A 751 -18.67 6.37 -30.27
C PRO A 751 -18.34 7.86 -30.40
N THR A 752 -18.89 8.68 -29.49
CA THR A 752 -18.78 10.15 -29.48
C THR A 752 -17.38 10.68 -29.14
N GLU A 753 -16.47 9.83 -28.64
CA GLU A 753 -15.10 10.18 -28.23
C GLU A 753 -14.05 9.20 -28.79
N VAL A 754 -13.89 9.11 -30.11
CA VAL A 754 -12.79 8.31 -30.70
C VAL A 754 -11.47 9.07 -30.75
N THR A 755 -10.37 8.34 -30.59
CA THR A 755 -9.00 8.83 -30.66
C THR A 755 -8.23 8.22 -31.84
N THR A 756 -7.04 8.74 -32.15
CA THR A 756 -6.11 8.14 -33.14
C THR A 756 -5.86 6.64 -32.91
N ASP A 757 -5.78 6.20 -31.66
CA ASP A 757 -5.56 4.79 -31.29
C ASP A 757 -6.74 3.90 -31.67
N ASP A 758 -7.94 4.46 -31.75
CA ASP A 758 -9.17 3.73 -32.08
C ASP A 758 -9.35 3.52 -33.60
N ALA A 759 -8.58 4.22 -34.43
CA ALA A 759 -8.76 4.22 -35.88
C ALA A 759 -8.39 2.89 -36.57
N SER A 760 -7.30 2.25 -36.14
CA SER A 760 -6.91 0.94 -36.68
C SER A 760 -7.88 -0.17 -36.24
N PRO A 761 -8.23 -0.30 -34.94
CA PRO A 761 -9.28 -1.20 -34.48
C PRO A 761 -10.61 -1.04 -35.22
N ALA A 762 -11.06 0.21 -35.43
CA ALA A 762 -12.30 0.49 -36.16
C ALA A 762 -12.25 0.00 -37.61
N ALA A 763 -11.13 0.24 -38.31
CA ALA A 763 -10.94 -0.24 -39.67
C ALA A 763 -10.87 -1.77 -39.74
N ASP A 764 -10.23 -2.42 -38.77
CA ASP A 764 -10.13 -3.89 -38.73
C ASP A 764 -11.49 -4.56 -38.50
N PHE A 765 -12.45 -3.90 -37.84
CA PHE A 765 -13.81 -4.45 -37.71
C PHE A 765 -14.52 -4.62 -39.06
N SER A 766 -14.09 -3.90 -40.10
CA SER A 766 -14.61 -4.09 -41.46
C SER A 766 -14.35 -5.51 -41.99
N LEU A 767 -13.34 -6.21 -41.48
CA LEU A 767 -13.01 -7.58 -41.89
C LEU A 767 -14.04 -8.62 -41.42
N TYR A 768 -14.87 -8.28 -40.44
CA TYR A 768 -15.99 -9.13 -40.00
C TYR A 768 -17.25 -8.91 -40.85
N SER A 769 -17.33 -7.78 -41.57
CA SER A 769 -18.46 -7.42 -42.43
C SER A 769 -18.44 -8.19 -43.75
N GLU A 770 -19.62 -8.53 -44.27
CA GLU A 770 -19.76 -9.08 -45.63
C GLU A 770 -19.40 -8.06 -46.73
N HIS A 771 -19.46 -6.76 -46.39
CA HIS A 771 -19.14 -5.66 -47.31
C HIS A 771 -18.18 -4.65 -46.66
N PRO A 772 -16.88 -4.99 -46.53
CA PRO A 772 -15.89 -4.17 -45.80
C PRO A 772 -15.78 -2.72 -46.31
N VAL A 773 -15.90 -2.53 -47.63
CA VAL A 773 -15.81 -1.21 -48.29
C VAL A 773 -17.00 -0.31 -47.91
N ILE A 774 -18.21 -0.87 -47.77
CA ILE A 774 -19.41 -0.12 -47.36
C ILE A 774 -19.28 0.28 -45.89
N PHE A 775 -18.89 -0.66 -45.03
CA PHE A 775 -18.68 -0.40 -43.60
C PHE A 775 -17.66 0.72 -43.36
N LEU A 776 -16.50 0.69 -44.05
CA LEU A 776 -15.46 1.71 -43.93
C LEU A 776 -15.94 3.11 -44.34
N LYS A 777 -16.91 3.20 -45.26
CA LYS A 777 -17.50 4.47 -45.71
C LYS A 777 -18.40 5.09 -44.64
N GLU A 778 -19.06 4.28 -43.82
CA GLU A 778 -19.96 4.72 -42.75
C GLU A 778 -19.21 5.24 -41.51
N LEU A 779 -17.97 4.80 -41.29
CA LEU A 779 -17.08 5.25 -40.21
C LEU A 779 -16.57 6.71 -40.32
N TRP A 780 -17.03 7.47 -41.33
CA TRP A 780 -16.45 8.76 -41.73
C TRP A 780 -16.75 10.03 -40.88
N PRO A 781 -17.61 10.08 -39.83
CA PRO A 781 -17.93 11.34 -39.15
C PRO A 781 -17.01 11.74 -37.97
N LEU A 782 -15.75 11.26 -37.89
CA LEU A 782 -14.94 11.37 -36.66
C LEU A 782 -13.74 12.34 -36.79
N ALA A 783 -13.01 12.61 -35.68
CA ALA A 783 -12.03 13.70 -35.55
C ALA A 783 -10.79 13.59 -36.50
N PRO A 784 -10.05 14.70 -36.76
CA PRO A 784 -8.97 14.72 -37.77
C PRO A 784 -7.92 13.64 -37.64
N GLY A 785 -7.38 13.42 -36.43
CA GLY A 785 -6.33 12.42 -36.20
C GLY A 785 -6.81 11.01 -36.50
N PHE A 786 -8.04 10.68 -36.10
CA PHE A 786 -8.69 9.41 -36.41
C PHE A 786 -8.73 9.17 -37.93
N ARG A 787 -9.15 10.18 -38.73
CA ARG A 787 -9.24 10.06 -40.19
C ARG A 787 -7.88 9.76 -40.86
N PHE A 788 -6.79 10.39 -40.41
CA PHE A 788 -5.45 10.10 -40.94
C PHE A 788 -5.05 8.65 -40.70
N MET A 789 -5.26 8.16 -39.47
CA MET A 789 -4.89 6.80 -39.09
C MET A 789 -5.80 5.75 -39.73
N THR A 790 -7.09 6.04 -39.92
CA THR A 790 -8.00 5.17 -40.67
C THR A 790 -7.54 5.03 -42.12
N LEU A 791 -7.20 6.13 -42.80
CA LEU A 791 -6.68 6.08 -44.17
C LEU A 791 -5.36 5.29 -44.25
N ALA A 792 -4.45 5.50 -43.32
CA ALA A 792 -3.21 4.73 -43.26
C ALA A 792 -3.50 3.22 -43.12
N ARG A 793 -4.43 2.83 -42.24
CA ARG A 793 -4.83 1.43 -42.07
C ARG A 793 -5.55 0.88 -43.31
N VAL A 794 -6.41 1.64 -43.97
CA VAL A 794 -7.05 1.23 -45.23
C VAL A 794 -6.01 0.94 -46.30
N MET A 795 -4.99 1.78 -46.44
CA MET A 795 -3.90 1.53 -47.39
C MET A 795 -3.13 0.25 -47.03
N ALA A 796 -2.86 0.02 -45.75
CA ALA A 796 -2.23 -1.22 -45.29
C ALA A 796 -3.10 -2.46 -45.59
N LEU A 797 -4.41 -2.40 -45.37
CA LEU A 797 -5.33 -3.50 -45.69
C LEU A 797 -5.39 -3.79 -47.20
N ILE A 798 -5.21 -2.78 -48.06
CA ILE A 798 -5.08 -2.98 -49.51
C ILE A 798 -3.74 -3.62 -49.87
N ASP A 799 -2.64 -3.18 -49.25
CA ASP A 799 -1.30 -3.75 -49.46
C ASP A 799 -1.19 -5.20 -48.89
N GLU A 800 -1.96 -5.54 -47.85
CA GLU A 800 -2.10 -6.89 -47.25
C GLU A 800 -3.05 -7.81 -48.05
N ASP A 801 -3.60 -7.37 -49.18
CA ASP A 801 -4.63 -8.09 -49.97
C ASP A 801 -5.90 -8.47 -49.18
N LYS A 802 -6.19 -7.77 -48.07
CA LYS A 802 -7.41 -7.96 -47.25
C LYS A 802 -8.61 -7.16 -47.75
N LEU A 803 -8.38 -6.16 -48.61
CA LEU A 803 -9.43 -5.40 -49.29
C LEU A 803 -9.29 -5.55 -50.82
N PRO A 804 -10.41 -5.59 -51.57
CA PRO A 804 -10.36 -5.59 -53.03
C PRO A 804 -9.59 -4.38 -53.57
N ARG A 805 -8.48 -4.60 -54.28
CA ARG A 805 -7.50 -3.56 -54.62
C ARG A 805 -8.10 -2.34 -55.34
N GLN A 806 -8.97 -2.58 -56.33
CA GLN A 806 -9.57 -1.49 -57.12
C GLN A 806 -10.57 -0.67 -56.29
N GLU A 807 -11.53 -1.34 -55.65
CA GLU A 807 -12.56 -0.70 -54.82
C GLU A 807 -11.94 0.01 -53.61
N GLY A 808 -10.94 -0.62 -52.97
CA GLY A 808 -10.20 -0.03 -51.86
C GLY A 808 -9.43 1.23 -52.28
N MET A 809 -8.79 1.23 -53.45
CA MET A 809 -8.11 2.43 -53.97
C MET A 809 -9.09 3.55 -54.32
N ASP A 810 -10.26 3.23 -54.89
CA ASP A 810 -11.32 4.21 -55.18
C ASP A 810 -11.92 4.80 -53.90
N LEU A 811 -12.15 3.97 -52.88
CA LEU A 811 -12.57 4.39 -51.55
C LEU A 811 -11.51 5.33 -50.93
N TYR A 812 -10.24 4.92 -50.92
CA TYR A 812 -9.13 5.72 -50.38
C TYR A 812 -9.05 7.09 -51.05
N ARG A 813 -9.14 7.18 -52.39
CA ARG A 813 -9.13 8.46 -53.11
C ARG A 813 -10.27 9.38 -52.69
N THR A 814 -11.47 8.82 -52.54
CA THR A 814 -12.68 9.57 -52.17
C THR A 814 -12.56 10.13 -50.76
N MET A 815 -12.18 9.28 -49.79
CA MET A 815 -11.97 9.65 -48.40
C MET A 815 -10.82 10.67 -48.26
N ALA A 816 -9.67 10.41 -48.89
CA ALA A 816 -8.52 11.31 -48.84
C ALA A 816 -8.82 12.68 -49.46
N GLY A 817 -9.54 12.73 -50.58
CA GLY A 817 -9.99 13.98 -51.19
C GLY A 817 -10.88 14.81 -50.26
N SER A 818 -11.88 14.16 -49.65
CA SER A 818 -12.78 14.80 -48.66
C SER A 818 -12.02 15.32 -47.44
N LEU A 819 -11.01 14.59 -46.95
CA LEU A 819 -10.14 15.03 -45.85
C LEU A 819 -9.32 16.27 -46.24
N ILE A 820 -8.67 16.26 -47.40
CA ILE A 820 -7.86 17.39 -47.88
C ILE A 820 -8.71 18.67 -48.03
N GLU A 821 -9.94 18.53 -48.50
CA GLU A 821 -10.86 19.64 -48.68
C GLU A 821 -11.29 20.24 -47.32
N SER A 822 -11.73 19.38 -46.39
CA SER A 822 -12.29 19.80 -45.10
C SER A 822 -11.26 20.18 -44.04
N GLN A 823 -10.06 19.59 -44.05
CA GLN A 823 -9.07 19.77 -43.00
C GLN A 823 -8.35 21.13 -43.06
N ASP A 824 -8.27 21.82 -41.92
CA ASP A 824 -7.31 22.91 -41.71
C ASP A 824 -5.98 22.33 -41.19
N PHE A 825 -4.95 22.30 -42.03
CA PHE A 825 -3.65 21.73 -41.64
C PHE A 825 -2.88 22.66 -40.69
N ALA A 826 -3.27 23.93 -40.59
CA ALA A 826 -2.70 24.87 -39.62
C ALA A 826 -3.19 24.63 -38.19
N SER A 827 -4.32 23.94 -38.00
CA SER A 827 -4.85 23.63 -36.67
C SER A 827 -4.26 22.35 -36.07
N LEU A 828 -3.54 21.55 -36.86
CA LEU A 828 -2.90 20.31 -36.41
C LEU A 828 -1.83 20.59 -35.35
N GLN A 829 -1.84 19.81 -34.27
CA GLN A 829 -0.92 19.96 -33.14
C GLN A 829 -0.06 18.71 -32.98
N HIS A 830 1.24 18.92 -32.77
CA HIS A 830 2.18 17.87 -32.41
C HIS A 830 2.00 17.47 -30.93
N PRO A 831 2.14 16.17 -30.56
CA PRO A 831 2.02 15.72 -29.16
C PRO A 831 2.87 16.53 -28.17
N THR A 832 4.12 16.82 -28.54
CA THR A 832 5.04 17.64 -27.74
C THR A 832 4.54 19.05 -27.49
N THR A 833 3.81 19.65 -28.44
CA THR A 833 3.22 20.99 -28.27
C THR A 833 2.09 20.95 -27.26
N ILE A 834 1.24 19.93 -27.31
CA ILE A 834 0.13 19.73 -26.37
C ILE A 834 0.67 19.53 -24.95
N LEU A 835 1.69 18.68 -24.77
CA LEU A 835 2.31 18.44 -23.46
C LEU A 835 3.02 19.68 -22.89
N LYS A 836 3.59 20.54 -23.74
CA LYS A 836 4.17 21.83 -23.30
C LYS A 836 3.08 22.82 -22.89
N GLN A 837 1.93 22.80 -23.56
CA GLN A 837 0.79 23.66 -23.23
C GLN A 837 0.11 23.25 -21.92
N SER A 838 -0.04 21.94 -21.66
CA SER A 838 -0.66 21.47 -20.42
C SER A 838 0.11 21.91 -19.17
N LYS A 839 1.44 21.96 -19.24
CA LYS A 839 2.31 22.40 -18.13
C LYS A 839 2.26 23.91 -17.83
N LYS A 840 1.79 24.72 -18.77
CA LYS A 840 1.85 26.20 -18.66
C LYS A 840 0.49 26.84 -18.39
N ARG A 841 -0.59 26.07 -18.38
CA ARG A 841 -1.95 26.60 -18.38
C ARG A 841 -2.55 26.49 -16.98
N GLU A 842 -3.10 27.60 -16.49
CA GLU A 842 -4.03 27.57 -15.37
C GLU A 842 -5.33 26.92 -15.86
N LEU A 843 -5.73 25.82 -15.21
CA LEU A 843 -6.91 25.04 -15.56
C LEU A 843 -7.98 25.22 -14.48
N PRO A 844 -9.28 25.10 -14.84
CA PRO A 844 -10.36 25.09 -13.86
C PRO A 844 -10.17 23.99 -12.80
N PRO A 845 -10.68 24.15 -11.56
CA PRO A 845 -10.44 23.20 -10.45
C PRO A 845 -10.83 21.74 -10.74
N TRP A 846 -11.77 21.52 -11.65
CA TRP A 846 -12.28 20.19 -12.03
C TRP A 846 -11.51 19.53 -13.18
N LEU A 847 -10.50 20.19 -13.77
CA LEU A 847 -9.77 19.68 -14.95
C LEU A 847 -8.27 19.61 -14.70
N THR A 848 -7.72 18.39 -14.64
CA THR A 848 -6.27 18.22 -14.46
C THR A 848 -5.50 18.47 -15.77
N PRO A 849 -4.21 18.88 -15.69
CA PRO A 849 -3.34 18.97 -16.87
C PRO A 849 -3.27 17.69 -17.70
N ASN A 850 -3.35 16.53 -17.03
CA ASN A 850 -3.35 15.23 -17.68
C ASN A 850 -4.65 14.96 -18.42
N MET A 851 -5.82 15.23 -17.82
CA MET A 851 -7.12 15.06 -18.50
C MET A 851 -7.26 15.97 -19.72
N TRP A 852 -6.80 17.24 -19.59
CA TRP A 852 -6.79 18.18 -20.71
C TRP A 852 -5.85 17.72 -21.83
N ALA A 853 -4.66 17.21 -21.48
CA ALA A 853 -3.69 16.71 -22.44
C ALA A 853 -4.19 15.45 -23.14
N GLN A 854 -4.72 14.47 -22.41
CA GLN A 854 -5.22 13.19 -22.96
C GLN A 854 -6.27 13.41 -24.06
N ARG A 855 -7.28 14.26 -23.82
CA ARG A 855 -8.32 14.57 -24.83
C ARG A 855 -7.76 15.18 -26.13
N ARG A 856 -6.64 15.91 -26.04
CA ARG A 856 -6.02 16.57 -27.20
C ARG A 856 -4.95 15.70 -27.86
N LEU A 857 -4.26 14.87 -27.09
CA LEU A 857 -3.30 13.89 -27.59
C LEU A 857 -3.97 12.89 -28.53
N GLY A 858 -5.21 12.49 -28.24
CA GLY A 858 -5.99 11.64 -29.14
C GLY A 858 -6.23 12.22 -30.55
N ASN A 859 -6.03 13.53 -30.74
CA ASN A 859 -6.12 14.21 -32.05
C ASN A 859 -4.78 14.77 -32.54
N ALA A 860 -3.68 14.46 -31.84
CA ALA A 860 -2.37 14.93 -32.24
C ALA A 860 -1.89 14.19 -33.50
N VAL A 861 -1.13 14.89 -34.33
CA VAL A 861 -0.58 14.35 -35.57
C VAL A 861 0.92 14.60 -35.59
N THR A 862 1.71 13.58 -35.93
CA THR A 862 3.16 13.64 -36.06
C THR A 862 3.59 13.78 -37.51
N HIS A 863 4.87 14.06 -37.74
CA HIS A 863 5.43 14.09 -39.09
C HIS A 863 5.46 12.71 -39.77
N ASN A 864 5.49 11.61 -39.00
CA ASN A 864 5.44 10.26 -39.53
C ASN A 864 4.03 9.93 -40.04
N ASP A 865 2.99 10.29 -39.28
CA ASP A 865 1.60 10.09 -39.72
C ASP A 865 1.31 10.86 -41.02
N MET A 866 1.83 12.10 -41.11
CA MET A 866 1.74 12.91 -42.33
C MET A 866 2.53 12.31 -43.50
N ARG A 867 3.70 11.70 -43.23
CA ARG A 867 4.51 10.99 -44.23
C ARG A 867 3.75 9.79 -44.79
N ASP A 868 3.16 8.98 -43.92
CA ASP A 868 2.47 7.75 -44.31
C ASP A 868 1.18 8.05 -45.08
N PHE A 869 0.44 9.07 -44.63
CA PHE A 869 -0.68 9.63 -45.40
C PHE A 869 -0.21 10.10 -46.79
N PHE A 870 0.88 10.86 -46.88
CA PHE A 870 1.40 11.34 -48.16
C PHE A 870 1.85 10.20 -49.08
N SER A 871 2.47 9.15 -48.54
CA SER A 871 2.81 7.93 -49.29
C SER A 871 1.57 7.28 -49.91
N GLY A 872 0.47 7.18 -49.15
CA GLY A 872 -0.80 6.67 -49.68
C GLY A 872 -1.39 7.58 -50.77
N LEU A 873 -1.27 8.91 -50.63
CA LEU A 873 -1.66 9.85 -51.67
C LEU A 873 -0.86 9.68 -52.97
N LEU A 874 0.45 9.40 -52.88
CA LEU A 874 1.28 9.14 -54.05
C LEU A 874 0.80 7.89 -54.79
N LYS A 875 0.62 6.77 -54.08
CA LYS A 875 0.10 5.51 -54.64
C LYS A 875 -1.29 5.68 -55.26
N ALA A 876 -2.15 6.47 -54.63
CA ALA A 876 -3.53 6.68 -55.08
C ALA A 876 -3.67 7.71 -56.22
N SER A 877 -2.68 8.57 -56.46
CA SER A 877 -2.77 9.65 -57.45
C SER A 877 -2.71 9.13 -58.88
N THR A 878 -3.64 9.59 -59.72
CA THR A 878 -3.65 9.29 -61.17
C THR A 878 -3.53 10.56 -62.00
N LYS A 879 -3.36 10.44 -63.33
CA LYS A 879 -3.34 11.59 -64.25
C LYS A 879 -4.63 12.42 -64.19
N SER A 880 -5.78 11.77 -63.98
CA SER A 880 -7.11 12.41 -63.93
C SER A 880 -7.51 12.86 -62.53
N ASN A 881 -6.99 12.21 -61.48
CA ASN A 881 -7.31 12.55 -60.09
C ASN A 881 -6.03 12.58 -59.23
N ASN A 882 -5.37 13.74 -59.20
CA ASN A 882 -4.09 13.94 -58.51
C ASN A 882 -4.28 14.48 -57.07
N VAL A 883 -4.64 13.58 -56.16
CA VAL A 883 -4.87 13.91 -54.73
C VAL A 883 -3.61 14.38 -54.01
N SER A 884 -2.41 13.87 -54.37
CA SER A 884 -1.14 14.36 -53.81
C SER A 884 -0.86 15.82 -54.19
N GLY A 885 -1.20 16.21 -55.43
CA GLY A 885 -1.14 17.59 -55.90
C GLY A 885 -2.11 18.53 -55.16
N GLN A 886 -3.34 18.06 -54.89
CA GLN A 886 -4.33 18.81 -54.13
C GLN A 886 -3.84 19.10 -52.70
N PHE A 887 -3.27 18.09 -52.04
CA PHE A 887 -2.68 18.23 -50.71
C PHE A 887 -1.56 19.29 -50.68
N MET A 888 -0.54 19.18 -51.55
CA MET A 888 0.57 20.15 -51.59
C MET A 888 0.10 21.59 -51.84
N SER A 889 -0.92 21.76 -52.70
CA SER A 889 -1.54 23.06 -52.98
C SER A 889 -2.23 23.64 -51.74
N LYS A 890 -2.98 22.81 -50.98
CA LYS A 890 -3.64 23.21 -49.73
C LYS A 890 -2.62 23.70 -48.70
N ILE A 891 -1.55 22.95 -48.45
CA ILE A 891 -0.52 23.35 -47.48
C ILE A 891 0.16 24.66 -47.88
N THR A 892 0.49 24.81 -49.17
CA THR A 892 1.11 26.05 -49.69
C THR A 892 0.24 27.27 -49.42
N LYS A 893 -1.09 27.16 -49.56
CA LYS A 893 -2.05 28.24 -49.26
C LYS A 893 -2.17 28.53 -47.76
N GLN A 894 -1.96 27.54 -46.90
CA GLN A 894 -2.11 27.68 -45.44
C GLN A 894 -0.81 28.02 -44.71
N ARG A 895 0.33 28.06 -45.43
CA ARG A 895 1.67 28.37 -44.92
C ARG A 895 1.69 29.50 -43.88
N ASP A 896 1.02 30.61 -44.16
CA ASP A 896 1.07 31.79 -43.30
C ASP A 896 0.27 31.62 -41.98
N ARG A 897 -0.55 30.59 -41.86
CA ARG A 897 -1.27 30.28 -40.61
C ARG A 897 -0.55 29.24 -39.75
N LEU A 898 0.52 28.63 -40.26
CA LEU A 898 1.32 27.65 -39.51
C LEU A 898 2.07 28.32 -38.35
N SER A 899 2.05 27.67 -37.19
CA SER A 899 2.73 28.15 -35.98
C SER A 899 4.21 27.80 -35.96
N GLU A 900 4.99 28.53 -35.14
CA GLU A 900 6.42 28.27 -34.90
C GLU A 900 6.69 26.80 -34.53
N ALA A 901 5.91 26.27 -33.58
CA ALA A 901 6.03 24.89 -33.12
C ALA A 901 5.65 23.86 -34.22
N SER A 902 4.69 24.18 -35.09
CA SER A 902 4.28 23.31 -36.20
C SER A 902 5.38 23.20 -37.26
N PHE A 903 6.04 24.33 -37.58
CA PHE A 903 7.20 24.32 -38.47
C PHE A 903 8.33 23.44 -37.94
N GLN A 904 8.69 23.60 -36.66
CA GLN A 904 9.78 22.87 -36.05
C GLN A 904 9.49 21.37 -35.94
N LEU A 905 8.32 20.98 -35.41
CA LEU A 905 8.07 19.60 -34.98
C LEU A 905 7.37 18.74 -36.04
N MET A 906 6.74 19.36 -37.04
CA MET A 906 5.94 18.64 -38.03
C MET A 906 6.44 18.87 -39.46
N TRP A 907 6.46 20.11 -39.93
CA TRP A 907 6.71 20.39 -41.35
C TRP A 907 8.17 20.24 -41.76
N LEU A 908 9.13 20.67 -40.94
CA LEU A 908 10.55 20.55 -41.26
C LEU A 908 11.00 19.06 -41.29
N PRO A 909 10.66 18.22 -40.29
CA PRO A 909 10.89 16.78 -40.37
C PRO A 909 10.14 16.08 -41.52
N PHE A 910 8.91 16.51 -41.83
CA PHE A 910 8.13 15.98 -42.96
C PHE A 910 8.80 16.27 -44.32
N LEU A 911 9.29 17.48 -44.55
CA LEU A 911 10.01 17.82 -45.79
C LEU A 911 11.25 16.92 -45.99
N ARG A 912 11.98 16.62 -44.91
CA ARG A 912 13.10 15.67 -44.94
C ARG A 912 12.62 14.25 -45.28
N SER A 913 11.54 13.78 -44.65
CA SER A 913 11.09 12.40 -44.77
C SER A 913 10.44 12.06 -46.11
N ILE A 914 9.93 13.05 -46.85
CA ILE A 914 9.35 12.79 -48.18
C ILE A 914 10.40 12.63 -49.30
N ILE A 915 11.65 13.06 -49.11
CA ILE A 915 12.69 12.94 -50.15
C ILE A 915 12.94 11.46 -50.51
N PRO A 916 13.21 10.55 -49.54
CA PRO A 916 13.36 9.12 -49.84
C PRO A 916 12.11 8.50 -50.46
N LEU A 917 10.91 8.94 -50.08
CA LEU A 917 9.65 8.45 -50.65
C LEU A 917 9.53 8.78 -52.14
N LEU A 918 9.87 10.02 -52.53
CA LEU A 918 9.84 10.43 -53.92
C LEU A 918 10.86 9.67 -54.77
N GLU A 919 12.03 9.39 -54.20
CA GLU A 919 13.07 8.59 -54.86
C GLU A 919 12.65 7.13 -55.05
N ASN A 920 12.06 6.51 -54.03
CA ASN A 920 11.53 5.14 -54.11
C ASN A 920 10.44 5.00 -55.19
N GLU A 921 9.56 6.00 -55.32
CA GLU A 921 8.53 6.04 -56.35
C GLU A 921 9.05 6.52 -57.72
N SER A 922 10.37 6.67 -57.88
CA SER A 922 11.03 7.16 -59.12
C SER A 922 10.55 8.53 -59.60
N ILE A 923 10.07 9.38 -58.68
CA ILE A 923 9.59 10.74 -58.96
C ILE A 923 10.77 11.72 -58.93
N SER A 924 11.00 12.43 -60.03
CA SER A 924 12.08 13.41 -60.11
C SER A 924 11.88 14.59 -59.15
N LEU A 925 12.87 14.83 -58.27
CA LEU A 925 12.93 16.02 -57.39
C LEU A 925 12.94 17.36 -58.16
N SER A 926 13.19 17.33 -59.48
CA SER A 926 13.14 18.53 -60.34
C SER A 926 11.72 18.90 -60.79
N THR A 927 10.72 18.11 -60.44
CA THR A 927 9.33 18.31 -60.83
C THR A 927 8.79 19.65 -60.28
N PRO A 928 8.19 20.53 -61.12
CA PRO A 928 7.82 21.90 -60.74
C PRO A 928 6.92 22.00 -59.50
N THR A 929 5.96 21.08 -59.34
CA THR A 929 5.01 21.09 -58.21
C THR A 929 5.73 20.90 -56.87
N TYR A 930 6.66 19.95 -56.80
CA TYR A 930 7.43 19.68 -55.58
C TYR A 930 8.40 20.80 -55.25
N LYS A 931 9.09 21.37 -56.27
CA LYS A 931 9.97 22.53 -56.07
C LYS A 931 9.21 23.73 -55.48
N LYS A 932 8.02 24.03 -56.02
CA LYS A 932 7.15 25.11 -55.53
C LYS A 932 6.74 24.86 -54.07
N PHE A 933 6.32 23.63 -53.76
CA PHE A 933 5.94 23.25 -52.40
C PHE A 933 7.11 23.39 -51.41
N PHE A 934 8.27 22.79 -51.71
CA PHE A 934 9.46 22.81 -50.85
C PHE A 934 9.96 24.23 -50.59
N SER A 935 10.00 25.06 -51.64
CA SER A 935 10.39 26.48 -51.56
C SER A 935 9.43 27.28 -50.68
N ALA A 936 8.12 27.09 -50.87
CA ALA A 936 7.10 27.82 -50.12
C ALA A 936 7.16 27.49 -48.61
N VAL A 937 7.25 26.21 -48.24
CA VAL A 937 7.32 25.82 -46.82
C VAL A 937 8.63 26.27 -46.20
N THR A 938 9.76 26.12 -46.89
CA THR A 938 11.09 26.56 -46.41
C THR A 938 11.12 28.06 -46.13
N ARG A 939 10.55 28.88 -47.02
CA ARG A 939 10.43 30.32 -46.77
C ARG A 939 9.57 30.60 -45.53
N GLY A 940 8.54 29.78 -45.27
CA GLY A 940 7.71 29.89 -44.05
C GLY A 940 8.53 29.72 -42.77
N ILE A 941 9.42 28.74 -42.78
CA ILE A 941 10.33 28.44 -41.67
C ILE A 941 11.29 29.62 -41.43
N LEU A 942 11.92 30.14 -42.50
CA LEU A 942 12.87 31.25 -42.38
C LEU A 942 12.19 32.54 -41.88
N ASP A 943 11.03 32.88 -42.42
CA ASP A 943 10.34 34.13 -42.09
C ASP A 943 9.74 34.12 -40.69
N LYS A 944 9.11 33.00 -40.29
CA LYS A 944 8.30 32.93 -39.05
C LYS A 944 8.96 32.23 -37.88
N PHE A 945 9.74 31.17 -38.12
CA PHE A 945 10.41 30.44 -37.02
C PHE A 945 11.75 31.09 -36.67
N LEU A 946 12.61 31.32 -37.68
CA LEU A 946 13.91 31.93 -37.42
C LEU A 946 13.77 33.42 -37.08
N GLY A 947 13.09 34.18 -37.95
CA GLY A 947 12.92 35.62 -37.81
C GLY A 947 14.23 36.42 -37.94
N PRO A 948 14.17 37.76 -37.85
CA PRO A 948 15.34 38.61 -38.04
C PRO A 948 16.32 38.55 -36.85
N GLU A 949 17.63 38.71 -37.13
CA GLU A 949 18.68 38.75 -36.12
C GLU A 949 18.59 40.04 -35.24
N PRO A 950 18.69 39.93 -33.89
CA PRO A 950 18.69 41.09 -33.00
C PRO A 950 19.92 42.03 -33.17
N ARG A 951 19.70 43.36 -33.23
CA ARG A 951 20.76 44.38 -33.46
C ARG A 951 21.36 44.97 -32.16
N LYS A 952 22.62 45.44 -32.22
CA LYS A 952 23.37 46.17 -31.13
C LYS A 952 22.91 47.64 -31.00
N PRO A 953 23.06 48.34 -29.84
CA PRO A 953 23.84 48.02 -28.62
C PRO A 953 23.03 47.40 -27.45
N TRP A 954 23.73 46.69 -26.55
CA TRP A 954 23.14 45.89 -25.46
C TRP A 954 23.24 46.59 -24.09
N THR A 955 22.11 46.83 -23.42
CA THR A 955 22.05 47.50 -22.09
C THR A 955 21.84 46.50 -20.95
N TRP A 956 22.18 46.90 -19.72
CA TRP A 956 21.93 46.15 -18.46
C TRP A 956 20.62 46.55 -17.77
N ALA A 957 19.72 47.28 -18.43
CA ALA A 957 18.46 47.68 -17.82
C ALA A 957 17.50 46.48 -17.69
N LEU A 958 17.06 46.21 -16.46
CA LEU A 958 16.03 45.24 -16.11
C LEU A 958 14.75 45.96 -15.65
N ALA A 959 13.65 45.22 -15.54
CA ALA A 959 12.43 45.72 -14.90
C ALA A 959 12.68 45.97 -13.40
N GLY A 960 11.97 46.94 -12.82
CA GLY A 960 11.95 47.14 -11.36
C GLY A 960 11.04 46.11 -10.68
N VAL A 961 11.03 46.11 -9.35
CA VAL A 961 10.17 45.23 -8.55
C VAL A 961 8.82 45.89 -8.19
N PRO A 962 7.74 45.12 -8.00
CA PRO A 962 6.39 45.63 -7.73
C PRO A 962 6.19 45.90 -6.22
N CYS A 963 7.01 46.77 -5.63
CA CYS A 963 6.88 47.20 -4.24
C CYS A 963 7.30 48.65 -4.09
N ASP A 964 6.44 49.46 -3.47
CA ASP A 964 6.60 50.91 -3.38
C ASP A 964 7.34 51.36 -2.10
N CYS A 965 7.93 50.42 -1.35
CA CYS A 965 8.69 50.78 -0.15
C CYS A 965 10.03 51.44 -0.53
N SER A 966 10.55 52.30 0.36
CA SER A 966 11.77 53.07 0.10
C SER A 966 12.99 52.19 -0.25
N ASP A 967 13.12 51.02 0.38
CA ASP A 967 14.22 50.10 0.11
C ASP A 967 14.08 49.39 -1.25
N CYS A 968 12.86 48.98 -1.62
CA CYS A 968 12.57 48.35 -2.91
C CYS A 968 12.71 49.34 -4.08
N GLU A 969 12.34 50.61 -3.91
CA GLU A 969 12.52 51.60 -4.99
C GLU A 969 13.99 51.89 -5.27
N ARG A 970 14.85 51.86 -4.24
CA ARG A 970 16.31 51.97 -4.41
C ARG A 970 16.89 50.79 -5.19
N VAL A 971 16.36 49.58 -4.99
CA VAL A 971 16.74 48.40 -5.77
C VAL A 971 16.17 48.48 -7.19
N SER A 972 14.93 48.91 -7.37
CA SER A 972 14.32 49.15 -8.69
C SER A 972 15.10 50.17 -9.53
N ALA A 973 15.57 51.26 -8.91
CA ALA A 973 16.41 52.26 -9.58
C ALA A 973 17.73 51.66 -10.11
N PHE A 974 18.39 50.83 -9.29
CA PHE A 974 19.57 50.06 -9.72
C PHE A 974 19.24 49.11 -10.87
N LEU A 975 18.14 48.35 -10.75
CA LEU A 975 17.72 47.38 -11.78
C LEU A 975 17.50 48.05 -13.13
N ARG A 976 16.91 49.26 -13.15
CA ARG A 976 16.69 50.06 -14.38
C ARG A 976 17.96 50.68 -14.97
N HIS A 977 19.07 50.72 -14.23
CA HIS A 977 20.32 51.35 -14.68
C HIS A 977 20.96 50.62 -15.87
N HIS A 978 21.42 51.37 -16.90
CA HIS A 978 21.85 50.79 -18.19
C HIS A 978 23.24 50.14 -18.21
N THR A 979 24.11 50.41 -17.23
CA THR A 979 25.52 50.00 -17.20
C THR A 979 25.96 49.36 -15.88
N LYS A 980 25.26 49.65 -14.77
CA LYS A 980 25.62 49.14 -13.44
C LYS A 980 25.19 47.67 -13.28
N MET A 981 26.15 46.82 -12.94
CA MET A 981 25.99 45.35 -12.85
C MET A 981 25.73 44.85 -11.42
N SER A 982 26.29 45.50 -10.40
CA SER A 982 26.13 45.12 -8.99
C SER A 982 26.02 46.35 -8.10
N GLU A 983 25.24 46.24 -7.02
CA GLU A 983 25.07 47.30 -6.01
C GLU A 983 24.81 46.70 -4.62
N GLU A 984 25.28 47.41 -3.59
CA GLU A 984 25.21 46.97 -2.20
C GLU A 984 24.36 47.91 -1.35
N TYR A 985 23.54 47.34 -0.46
CA TYR A 985 22.64 48.08 0.41
C TYR A 985 22.81 47.64 1.87
N LEU A 986 23.26 48.55 2.74
CA LEU A 986 23.36 48.31 4.18
C LEU A 986 21.97 48.39 4.83
N MET A 987 21.52 47.29 5.41
CA MET A 987 20.19 47.19 6.04
C MET A 987 20.13 46.01 7.01
N ASN A 988 19.29 46.09 8.04
CA ASN A 988 19.14 45.05 9.07
C ASN A 988 18.38 43.80 8.56
N LYS A 989 18.35 42.73 9.37
CA LYS A 989 17.80 41.42 8.96
C LYS A 989 16.34 41.48 8.44
N PRO A 990 15.38 42.15 9.10
CA PRO A 990 14.00 42.23 8.59
C PRO A 990 13.90 42.94 7.23
N ARG A 991 14.61 44.06 7.05
CA ARG A 991 14.59 44.82 5.79
C ARG A 991 15.23 44.04 4.63
N ARG A 992 16.31 43.31 4.90
CA ARG A 992 16.91 42.40 3.91
C ARG A 992 15.96 41.29 3.47
N ASN A 993 15.32 40.65 4.45
CA ASN A 993 14.38 39.57 4.16
C ASN A 993 13.23 40.06 3.29
N HIS A 994 12.69 41.26 3.56
CA HIS A 994 11.64 41.87 2.73
C HIS A 994 12.10 42.10 1.28
N VAL A 995 13.23 42.79 1.07
CA VAL A 995 13.73 43.08 -0.29
C VAL A 995 14.08 41.80 -1.04
N GLN A 996 14.66 40.82 -0.35
CA GLN A 996 14.95 39.51 -0.94
C GLN A 996 13.67 38.81 -1.39
N GLN A 997 12.65 38.77 -0.54
CA GLN A 997 11.35 38.17 -0.87
C GLN A 997 10.69 38.86 -2.07
N VAL A 998 10.62 40.20 -2.08
CA VAL A 998 9.99 40.95 -3.18
C VAL A 998 10.71 40.72 -4.51
N VAL A 999 12.05 40.64 -4.51
CA VAL A 999 12.81 40.40 -5.74
C VAL A 999 12.65 38.96 -6.23
N GLU A 1000 12.61 38.00 -5.30
CA GLU A 1000 12.33 36.59 -5.61
C GLU A 1000 10.92 36.41 -6.20
N GLU A 1001 9.91 37.04 -5.60
CA GLU A 1001 8.52 37.04 -6.08
C GLU A 1001 8.37 37.73 -7.45
N ALA A 1002 9.12 38.81 -7.69
CA ALA A 1002 9.11 39.53 -8.96
C ALA A 1002 9.81 38.79 -10.11
N GLY A 1003 10.60 37.75 -9.82
CA GLY A 1003 11.31 36.96 -10.83
C GLY A 1003 12.28 37.75 -11.70
N VAL A 1004 12.86 38.84 -11.17
CA VAL A 1004 13.78 39.69 -11.94
C VAL A 1004 15.13 38.98 -12.09
N GLY A 1005 15.76 39.07 -13.27
CA GLY A 1005 17.04 38.42 -13.61
C GLY A 1005 18.25 38.98 -12.85
N CYS A 1006 18.25 38.89 -11.52
CA CYS A 1006 19.34 39.29 -10.64
C CYS A 1006 19.54 38.25 -9.52
N SER A 1007 20.75 38.21 -8.95
CA SER A 1007 21.13 37.39 -7.81
C SER A 1007 21.30 38.26 -6.58
N ILE A 1008 20.76 37.83 -5.44
CA ILE A 1008 20.88 38.52 -4.16
C ILE A 1008 21.71 37.67 -3.20
N ARG A 1009 22.66 38.30 -2.50
CA ARG A 1009 23.41 37.65 -1.41
C ARG A 1009 23.61 38.62 -0.25
N THR A 1010 23.59 38.11 0.97
CA THR A 1010 23.97 38.90 2.17
C THR A 1010 25.45 38.66 2.48
N ARG A 1011 26.26 39.72 2.49
CA ARG A 1011 27.65 39.65 2.95
C ARG A 1011 27.67 39.91 4.46
N ARG A 1012 28.19 38.98 5.27
CA ARG A 1012 28.10 38.99 6.74
C ARG A 1012 29.37 39.50 7.42
N ASP A 1013 30.07 40.43 6.77
CA ASP A 1013 31.34 41.01 7.22
C ASP A 1013 31.14 42.27 8.09
N THR A 1014 29.97 42.88 8.07
CA THR A 1014 29.64 44.07 8.87
C THR A 1014 28.28 43.96 9.56
N SER A 1015 28.05 44.83 10.55
CA SER A 1015 26.76 44.99 11.23
C SER A 1015 26.28 46.44 11.11
N PRO A 1016 25.14 46.71 10.45
CA PRO A 1016 24.24 45.76 9.78
C PRO A 1016 24.82 45.20 8.46
N SER A 1017 24.68 43.89 8.24
CA SER A 1017 25.25 43.19 7.07
C SER A 1017 24.65 43.66 5.74
N PRO A 1018 25.45 43.97 4.69
CA PRO A 1018 24.93 44.47 3.42
C PRO A 1018 24.28 43.40 2.54
N LEU A 1019 23.25 43.82 1.80
CA LEU A 1019 22.59 43.05 0.75
C LEU A 1019 23.20 43.43 -0.61
N VAL A 1020 23.80 42.47 -1.30
CA VAL A 1020 24.44 42.65 -2.61
C VAL A 1020 23.50 42.14 -3.70
N VAL A 1021 23.05 43.02 -4.59
CA VAL A 1021 22.18 42.70 -5.73
C VAL A 1021 23.01 42.78 -7.02
N THR A 1022 23.05 41.70 -7.80
CA THR A 1022 23.84 41.61 -9.05
C THR A 1022 22.97 41.16 -10.21
N LYS A 1023 22.99 41.87 -11.35
CA LYS A 1023 22.24 41.51 -12.56
C LYS A 1023 22.91 40.33 -13.27
N THR A 1024 22.14 39.30 -13.64
CA THR A 1024 22.71 38.04 -14.14
C THR A 1024 22.84 37.98 -15.66
N SER A 1025 22.04 38.73 -16.44
CA SER A 1025 22.13 38.75 -17.91
C SER A 1025 21.57 40.03 -18.54
N ARG A 1026 21.98 40.32 -19.80
CA ARG A 1026 21.42 41.42 -20.63
C ARG A 1026 20.20 40.92 -21.41
N PRO A 1027 19.01 41.56 -21.34
CA PRO A 1027 17.82 41.10 -22.04
C PRO A 1027 18.01 40.91 -23.56
N GLN A 1028 18.76 41.80 -24.22
CA GLN A 1028 19.07 41.69 -25.66
C GLN A 1028 20.07 40.55 -25.95
N GLY A 1029 20.97 40.25 -25.01
CA GLY A 1029 21.85 39.09 -25.08
C GLY A 1029 21.04 37.78 -25.04
N VAL A 1030 20.05 37.70 -24.13
CA VAL A 1030 19.13 36.55 -24.07
C VAL A 1030 18.34 36.38 -25.37
N LYS A 1031 17.87 37.48 -25.99
CA LYS A 1031 17.19 37.44 -27.30
C LYS A 1031 18.11 36.95 -28.43
N LEU A 1032 19.38 37.37 -28.43
CA LEU A 1032 20.37 36.91 -29.41
C LEU A 1032 20.68 35.42 -29.24
N GLU A 1033 20.88 34.95 -28.01
CA GLU A 1033 21.11 33.52 -27.74
C GLU A 1033 19.90 32.66 -28.10
N ALA A 1034 18.68 33.15 -27.85
CA ALA A 1034 17.46 32.47 -28.32
C ALA A 1034 17.36 32.41 -29.85
N TRP A 1035 17.73 33.48 -30.56
CA TRP A 1035 17.78 33.48 -32.02
C TRP A 1035 18.85 32.53 -32.56
N LYS A 1036 20.07 32.53 -31.99
CA LYS A 1036 21.14 31.60 -32.34
C LYS A 1036 20.71 30.15 -32.13
N LYS A 1037 20.01 29.85 -31.04
CA LYS A 1037 19.46 28.51 -30.78
C LYS A 1037 18.51 28.07 -31.89
N ARG A 1038 17.58 28.93 -32.33
CA ARG A 1038 16.67 28.63 -33.46
C ARG A 1038 17.42 28.50 -34.79
N ARG A 1039 18.41 29.35 -35.05
CA ARG A 1039 19.27 29.25 -36.25
C ARG A 1039 19.95 27.88 -36.32
N ASN A 1040 20.60 27.46 -35.23
CA ASN A 1040 21.31 26.19 -35.19
C ASN A 1040 20.34 25.02 -35.38
N GLN A 1041 19.14 25.07 -34.78
CA GLN A 1041 18.10 24.05 -35.00
C GLN A 1041 17.65 23.95 -36.46
N VAL A 1042 17.47 25.09 -37.15
CA VAL A 1042 17.14 25.08 -38.58
C VAL A 1042 18.27 24.46 -39.40
N LEU A 1043 19.52 24.80 -39.10
CA LEU A 1043 20.69 24.28 -39.81
C LEU A 1043 20.88 22.78 -39.59
N GLU A 1044 20.76 22.29 -38.36
CA GLU A 1044 20.85 20.85 -38.02
C GLU A 1044 19.87 20.00 -38.84
N GLU A 1045 18.65 20.47 -39.08
CA GLU A 1045 17.66 19.75 -39.89
C GLU A 1045 17.97 19.79 -41.39
N PHE A 1046 18.41 20.95 -41.91
CA PHE A 1046 18.79 21.06 -43.33
C PHE A 1046 20.12 20.36 -43.65
N ASP A 1047 21.02 20.22 -42.68
CA ASP A 1047 22.29 19.50 -42.83
C ASP A 1047 22.08 17.98 -42.97
N GLN A 1048 20.94 17.47 -42.52
CA GLN A 1048 20.54 16.07 -42.73
C GLN A 1048 20.04 15.79 -44.17
N ILE A 1049 19.83 16.83 -44.98
CA ILE A 1049 19.45 16.70 -46.40
C ILE A 1049 20.70 16.81 -47.26
N GLN A 1050 20.88 15.86 -48.19
CA GLN A 1050 22.02 15.88 -49.10
C GLN A 1050 22.11 17.21 -49.88
N PRO A 1051 23.28 17.87 -49.95
CA PRO A 1051 23.42 19.22 -50.54
C PRO A 1051 22.90 19.33 -51.98
N HIS A 1052 23.06 18.27 -52.77
CA HIS A 1052 22.61 18.24 -54.16
C HIS A 1052 21.08 18.10 -54.29
N HIS A 1053 20.39 17.45 -53.33
CA HIS A 1053 18.93 17.41 -53.25
C HIS A 1053 18.38 18.78 -52.88
N LEU A 1054 18.99 19.44 -51.89
CA LEU A 1054 18.62 20.78 -51.47
C LEU A 1054 18.73 21.79 -52.63
N LYS A 1055 19.80 21.71 -53.42
CA LYS A 1055 19.99 22.53 -54.62
C LYS A 1055 18.94 22.27 -55.70
N LYS A 1056 18.55 21.01 -55.92
CA LYS A 1056 17.50 20.63 -56.89
C LYS A 1056 16.13 21.18 -56.48
N LEU A 1057 15.78 21.10 -55.19
CA LEU A 1057 14.48 21.47 -54.64
C LEU A 1057 14.31 22.98 -54.42
N LEU A 1058 15.29 23.66 -53.81
CA LEU A 1058 15.21 25.08 -53.41
C LEU A 1058 15.81 26.06 -54.43
N GLY A 1059 16.66 25.60 -55.34
CA GLY A 1059 17.29 26.46 -56.34
C GLY A 1059 18.02 27.67 -55.73
N LYS A 1060 17.54 28.89 -56.03
CA LYS A 1060 18.17 30.15 -55.57
C LYS A 1060 18.12 30.34 -54.05
N GLU A 1061 17.13 29.76 -53.36
CA GLU A 1061 16.93 29.90 -51.92
C GLU A 1061 17.95 29.09 -51.10
N CYS A 1062 18.65 28.14 -51.72
CA CYS A 1062 19.76 27.42 -51.11
C CYS A 1062 20.88 28.38 -50.63
N LYS A 1063 21.08 29.51 -51.32
CA LYS A 1063 22.06 30.53 -50.94
C LYS A 1063 21.78 31.16 -49.59
N THR A 1064 20.51 31.31 -49.21
CA THR A 1064 20.11 31.88 -47.91
C THR A 1064 20.50 30.95 -46.77
N ILE A 1065 20.35 29.63 -46.96
CA ILE A 1065 20.77 28.62 -45.98
C ILE A 1065 22.32 28.61 -45.86
N GLU A 1066 23.03 28.70 -46.98
CA GLU A 1066 24.50 28.79 -47.01
C GLU A 1066 25.02 30.04 -46.26
N GLN A 1067 24.35 31.19 -46.39
CA GLN A 1067 24.69 32.40 -45.64
C GLN A 1067 24.50 32.24 -44.13
N LEU A 1068 23.44 31.54 -43.69
CA LEU A 1068 23.23 31.25 -42.27
C LEU A 1068 24.35 30.37 -41.69
N ARG A 1069 24.88 29.40 -42.47
CA ARG A 1069 26.03 28.57 -42.08
C ARG A 1069 27.32 29.39 -41.95
N ALA A 1070 27.55 30.36 -42.83
CA ALA A 1070 28.74 31.23 -42.77
C ALA A 1070 28.75 32.08 -41.48
N CYS A 1071 27.60 32.68 -41.12
CA CYS A 1071 27.46 33.45 -39.89
C CYS A 1071 27.70 32.63 -38.59
N GLN A 1072 27.53 31.31 -38.63
CA GLN A 1072 27.86 30.43 -37.49
C GLN A 1072 29.38 30.30 -37.31
N LYS A 1073 30.13 30.09 -38.40
CA LYS A 1073 31.59 29.89 -38.38
C LYS A 1073 32.35 31.15 -37.95
N ASP A 1074 31.92 32.32 -38.40
CA ASP A 1074 32.56 33.59 -38.03
C ASP A 1074 32.45 33.90 -36.52
N GLN A 1075 31.41 33.39 -35.85
CA GLN A 1075 31.17 33.62 -34.41
C GLN A 1075 31.88 32.59 -33.51
N GLU A 1076 32.05 31.34 -33.96
CA GLU A 1076 32.86 30.33 -33.25
C GLU A 1076 34.34 30.73 -33.19
N ASN A 1077 34.87 31.33 -34.27
CA ASN A 1077 36.23 31.86 -34.31
C ASN A 1077 36.47 33.06 -33.37
N LEU A 1078 35.44 33.87 -33.07
CA LEU A 1078 35.51 34.98 -32.11
C LEU A 1078 35.49 34.52 -30.65
N SER A 1079 35.13 33.25 -30.39
CA SER A 1079 35.04 32.67 -29.04
C SER A 1079 36.36 32.07 -28.55
N GLN A 1080 37.36 31.95 -29.42
CA GLN A 1080 38.69 31.41 -29.13
C GLN A 1080 39.77 32.50 -29.27
N GLY A 1081 40.23 33.08 -28.16
CA GLY A 1081 41.44 33.91 -28.12
C GLY A 1081 41.78 34.40 -26.69
N PRO A 1082 43.04 34.80 -26.44
CA PRO A 1082 44.26 33.98 -26.38
C PRO A 1082 44.58 33.50 -24.94
N GLN A 1083 45.09 32.28 -24.79
CA GLN A 1083 45.54 31.74 -23.50
C GLN A 1083 46.85 32.41 -23.03
N THR A 1084 46.83 32.72 -21.73
CA THR A 1084 47.84 33.31 -20.83
C THR A 1084 49.31 33.00 -21.14
N GLY A 1085 50.12 34.07 -21.10
CA GLY A 1085 51.58 34.03 -21.24
C GLY A 1085 52.32 33.35 -20.09
N GLU A 1086 53.43 32.71 -20.48
CA GLU A 1086 54.44 32.12 -19.63
C GLU A 1086 55.24 33.17 -18.85
N LYS A 1087 55.54 32.83 -17.59
CA LYS A 1087 56.45 33.55 -16.70
C LYS A 1087 57.87 33.59 -17.29
N ARG A 1088 58.44 34.78 -17.45
CA ARG A 1088 59.90 35.01 -17.35
C ARG A 1088 60.18 35.66 -16.01
N GLY A 1089 61.12 35.09 -15.25
CA GLY A 1089 61.69 35.73 -14.07
C GLY A 1089 62.72 36.80 -14.44
N VAL A 1090 63.13 37.57 -13.43
CA VAL A 1090 64.49 37.99 -13.05
C VAL A 1090 64.38 39.23 -12.15
N ASP A 1091 65.05 39.14 -10.99
CA ASP A 1091 65.68 40.16 -10.13
C ASP A 1091 65.25 41.65 -10.21
N GLU A 1092 64.73 42.18 -9.09
CA GLU A 1092 65.40 43.11 -8.14
C GLU A 1092 64.46 43.46 -6.97
#